data_AF-A0A959B6U1-F1
#
_entry.id   AF-A0A959B6U1-F1
#
_cell.length_a   1.000
_cell.length_b   1.000
_cell.length_c   1.000
_cell.angle_alpha   90.00
_cell.angle_beta   90.00
_cell.angle_gamma   90.00
#
_symmetry.space_group_name_H-M   'P 1'
#
loop_
_entity.id
_entity.type
_entity.pdbx_description
1 polymer ?
#
loop_
_entity_poly.entity_id
_entity_poly.type
_entity_poly.pdbx_seq_one_letter_code
_entity_poly.pdbx_strand_id
1 'polypeptide(L)'
;MKGNSYHHNQYHGVGGSHAYVIEEQVVQATYEFQNFFHPYVDKILEMLNKGSLKGLMDPEKLASLASEYGDEEFFQDIYDPHSGGEYFSIKTPYPEKEIELEFGGAYSVYNWELFFHIPLLIAVHLSKNQRFAEAQRWFHFIFDPTSTDDVEGSERFWKFLYFRQHPSGQQIQKLLNDLSALEIEGEEEVVVPEKLQKVLHGYDAIMDHPFQPHMVARTRPVSYQYQVVMKYLDNLIAWGDSLFRQDTIETINEATQLYVLAANILGPRPQELPRMGTSGPKTYNDINHADPLSNFLVDLESEFPFNLGQPPSSGPDAEASSPLFGIGRTIYFCIPKNDNLLTYWDLVADRLFKIRHCMNIEGVVRQLPLFQPPIDPGMLVRAAAAGIDISSLVSGLNQPLLPVRSRVLIDKALELVGEVKTMGKNLLETLEKRDREQLALLKQAHEIKVRELALDVRHLEWKQAEATTESLMRARELAFQQFRHYQLLLGKEEKSFKAIKELTLERKEMDAEIFDEVYEELIGQYAQAIELEALPPRPKAGSSPKSEAGATGKGVLNLLKSEAAELNEHFPGILDKLEKTIEEGLDRKMKAMIPDFTVSKAPQGVGETTKISGGAIAYAVGKILMDKIRAEAFKKEHKAIAAGKTAQYERRSEDWILQSNLAATRLMEFGRQIIASLIREQIVRHEYNIHQKQIEQSEEIDAFLHDKFTNEELYGWMQGELSKLFYEYYKLAFDTAKKAERAMKHELMRPELDERQFIQFNYWDGGRKGLLSGEALFLDLQRMETAFLEYNKREYEIVKHIKLNDIWENEEGAVYLFNLPEYLFDADYPGHYLRRIKHARLTVGEGAEAPENISCTLTLLSSELRRSPLLDNGNYGRQGTEDSRFIDYYGPVQSIVTSSGKDDGGLFELDWKDERFLPFEGAGAISSWRISFPESFSLNGKDVVLHLYYTAREGGEVLKDAARGS
;
A
#
# COMPACT_ATOMS: atom_id res chain seq x y z
N MET A 1 68.30 -13.08 -45.21
CA MET A 1 69.34 -14.12 -45.39
C MET A 1 69.34 -15.09 -44.22
N LYS A 2 68.84 -16.30 -44.46
CA LYS A 2 68.84 -17.59 -43.72
C LYS A 2 67.74 -18.36 -44.46
N GLY A 3 67.97 -19.33 -45.34
CA GLY A 3 68.87 -20.48 -45.27
C GLY A 3 67.97 -21.72 -45.43
N ASN A 4 67.43 -21.93 -46.63
CA ASN A 4 66.52 -23.05 -46.91
C ASN A 4 67.33 -24.33 -47.15
N SER A 5 67.19 -25.28 -46.24
CA SER A 5 67.59 -26.68 -46.41
C SER A 5 66.60 -27.39 -47.32
N TYR A 6 67.04 -27.84 -48.49
CA TYR A 6 66.25 -28.72 -49.35
C TYR A 6 66.42 -30.18 -48.91
N HIS A 7 65.29 -30.85 -48.74
CA HIS A 7 65.17 -32.26 -48.41
C HIS A 7 65.71 -33.16 -49.53
N HIS A 8 66.41 -34.20 -49.10
CA HIS A 8 67.00 -35.26 -49.91
C HIS A 8 65.91 -36.25 -50.35
N ASN A 9 65.62 -36.34 -51.65
CA ASN A 9 64.85 -37.45 -52.22
C ASN A 9 65.79 -38.36 -53.03
N GLN A 10 65.92 -39.59 -52.56
CA GLN A 10 66.62 -40.68 -53.23
C GLN A 10 65.80 -41.18 -54.42
N TYR A 11 66.40 -41.21 -55.61
CA TYR A 11 65.98 -42.08 -56.71
C TYR A 11 67.16 -42.94 -57.17
N HIS A 12 66.95 -44.26 -57.18
CA HIS A 12 67.86 -45.25 -57.73
C HIS A 12 67.82 -45.25 -59.27
N GLY A 13 68.97 -45.44 -59.91
CA GLY A 13 69.04 -46.14 -61.20
C GLY A 13 69.75 -45.43 -62.36
N VAL A 14 70.98 -45.87 -62.64
CA VAL A 14 71.56 -46.22 -63.96
C VAL A 14 71.34 -45.26 -65.15
N GLY A 15 72.45 -44.63 -65.57
CA GLY A 15 72.94 -44.46 -66.95
C GLY A 15 71.97 -44.10 -68.10
N GLY A 16 72.16 -42.93 -68.70
CA GLY A 16 71.66 -42.64 -70.06
C GLY A 16 71.60 -41.15 -70.38
N SER A 17 72.57 -40.67 -71.16
CA SER A 17 72.70 -39.31 -71.69
C SER A 17 71.50 -38.87 -72.55
N HIS A 18 70.83 -37.78 -72.18
CA HIS A 18 69.99 -36.96 -73.07
C HIS A 18 70.32 -35.47 -72.87
N ALA A 19 70.64 -34.80 -73.97
CA ALA A 19 70.96 -33.38 -74.02
C ALA A 19 69.68 -32.54 -73.90
N TYR A 20 69.67 -31.57 -72.98
CA TYR A 20 68.65 -30.52 -72.89
C TYR A 20 69.18 -29.25 -73.54
N VAL A 21 68.38 -28.68 -74.45
CA VAL A 21 68.50 -27.30 -74.92
C VAL A 21 68.16 -26.39 -73.74
N ILE A 22 69.05 -25.47 -73.40
CA ILE A 22 68.80 -24.44 -72.40
C ILE A 22 68.13 -23.28 -73.14
N GLU A 23 66.83 -23.09 -72.97
CA GLU A 23 66.18 -21.80 -73.22
C GLU A 23 66.63 -20.83 -72.13
N GLU A 24 67.25 -19.73 -72.54
CA GLU A 24 67.67 -18.65 -71.65
C GLU A 24 66.43 -17.85 -71.26
N GLN A 25 65.80 -18.18 -70.11
CA GLN A 25 64.76 -17.34 -69.52
C GLN A 25 65.38 -16.02 -69.06
N VAL A 26 65.09 -14.94 -69.77
CA VAL A 26 65.44 -13.58 -69.33
C VAL A 26 64.52 -13.23 -68.16
N VAL A 27 65.06 -13.26 -66.94
CA VAL A 27 64.35 -12.80 -65.74
C VAL A 27 64.36 -11.27 -65.75
N GLN A 28 63.23 -10.64 -66.07
CA GLN A 28 63.05 -9.21 -65.83
C GLN A 28 62.83 -8.97 -64.33
N ALA A 29 63.77 -8.31 -63.67
CA ALA A 29 63.59 -7.88 -62.29
C ALA A 29 62.73 -6.61 -62.24
N THR A 30 61.77 -6.53 -61.31
CA THR A 30 61.04 -5.29 -61.02
C THR A 30 61.54 -4.70 -59.71
N TYR A 31 61.95 -3.44 -59.71
CA TYR A 31 62.41 -2.73 -58.51
C TYR A 31 61.38 -1.67 -58.06
N GLU A 32 61.20 -1.56 -56.75
CA GLU A 32 60.33 -0.57 -56.09
C GLU A 32 61.15 0.21 -55.05
N PHE A 33 61.05 1.54 -55.07
CA PHE A 33 61.75 2.41 -54.13
C PHE A 33 60.76 2.91 -53.06
N GLN A 34 61.17 2.86 -51.79
CA GLN A 34 60.37 3.29 -50.64
C GLN A 34 61.12 4.32 -49.80
N ASN A 35 60.38 5.27 -49.23
CA ASN A 35 60.92 6.27 -48.31
C ASN A 35 61.06 5.67 -46.90
N PHE A 36 62.26 5.77 -46.31
CA PHE A 36 62.55 5.35 -44.91
C PHE A 36 62.61 6.51 -43.92
N PHE A 37 62.14 7.71 -44.32
CA PHE A 37 62.05 8.89 -43.47
C PHE A 37 60.70 9.57 -43.68
N HIS A 38 60.23 10.28 -42.66
CA HIS A 38 58.98 11.01 -42.74
C HIS A 38 59.21 12.40 -43.38
N PRO A 39 58.60 12.73 -44.53
CA PRO A 39 58.94 13.93 -45.30
C PRO A 39 58.49 15.25 -44.64
N TYR A 40 57.45 15.20 -43.81
CA TYR A 40 56.81 16.41 -43.24
C TYR A 40 57.03 16.64 -41.74
N VAL A 41 58.07 16.07 -41.10
CA VAL A 41 58.25 16.16 -39.63
C VAL A 41 58.32 17.62 -39.15
N ASP A 42 59.14 18.45 -39.79
CA ASP A 42 59.29 19.86 -39.40
C ASP A 42 57.98 20.64 -39.54
N LYS A 43 57.16 20.29 -40.55
CA LYS A 43 55.85 20.89 -40.79
C LYS A 43 54.80 20.43 -39.79
N ILE A 44 54.78 19.15 -39.44
CA ILE A 44 53.94 18.61 -38.36
C ILE A 44 54.29 19.28 -37.02
N LEU A 45 55.58 19.47 -36.72
CA LEU A 45 56.02 20.21 -35.54
C LEU A 45 55.59 21.69 -35.58
N GLU A 46 55.71 22.33 -36.74
CA GLU A 46 55.23 23.70 -36.97
C GLU A 46 53.70 23.81 -36.74
N MET A 47 52.93 22.85 -37.26
CA MET A 47 51.47 22.76 -37.07
C MET A 47 51.11 22.58 -35.60
N LEU A 48 51.82 21.73 -34.86
CA LEU A 48 51.61 21.55 -33.43
C LEU A 48 51.92 22.84 -32.64
N ASN A 49 53.05 23.49 -32.95
CA ASN A 49 53.49 24.69 -32.26
C ASN A 49 52.60 25.91 -32.54
N LYS A 50 52.05 26.04 -33.76
CA LYS A 50 51.17 27.17 -34.14
C LYS A 50 49.68 26.91 -33.89
N GLY A 51 49.20 25.71 -34.21
CA GLY A 51 47.79 25.34 -34.23
C GLY A 51 47.31 24.53 -33.02
N SER A 52 48.18 24.24 -32.05
CA SER A 52 47.95 23.29 -30.95
C SER A 52 47.61 21.88 -31.45
N LEU A 53 47.19 20.98 -30.55
CA LEU A 53 46.76 19.63 -30.90
C LEU A 53 45.61 19.64 -31.94
N LYS A 54 44.68 20.59 -31.87
CA LYS A 54 43.56 20.69 -32.82
C LYS A 54 44.03 20.95 -34.26
N GLY A 55 45.08 21.75 -34.43
CA GLY A 55 45.67 22.02 -35.73
C GLY A 55 46.51 20.85 -36.28
N LEU A 56 47.15 20.08 -35.39
CA LEU A 56 47.88 18.87 -35.77
C LEU A 56 46.94 17.75 -36.27
N MET A 57 45.79 17.59 -35.62
CA MET A 57 44.81 16.54 -35.94
C MET A 57 43.80 16.95 -37.02
N ASP A 58 44.07 18.02 -37.76
CA ASP A 58 43.18 18.56 -38.78
C ASP A 58 43.39 17.82 -40.12
N PRO A 59 42.43 16.98 -40.57
CA PRO A 59 42.62 16.14 -41.75
C PRO A 59 42.82 16.94 -43.05
N GLU A 60 42.26 18.14 -43.18
CA GLU A 60 42.39 18.94 -44.41
C GLU A 60 43.79 19.51 -44.53
N LYS A 61 44.36 19.97 -43.41
CA LYS A 61 45.75 20.45 -43.36
C LYS A 61 46.75 19.32 -43.53
N LEU A 62 46.48 18.15 -42.94
CA LEU A 62 47.34 16.98 -43.14
C LEU A 62 47.32 16.52 -44.60
N ALA A 63 46.17 16.58 -45.26
CA ALA A 63 46.04 16.24 -46.68
C ALA A 63 46.70 17.29 -47.60
N SER A 64 46.65 18.59 -47.27
CA SER A 64 47.25 19.65 -48.09
C SER A 64 48.78 19.68 -48.06
N LEU A 65 49.42 19.02 -47.08
CA LEU A 65 50.89 18.94 -47.03
C LEU A 65 51.49 18.26 -48.27
N ALA A 66 50.81 17.26 -48.82
CA ALA A 66 51.26 16.55 -50.02
C ALA A 66 51.19 17.44 -51.28
N SER A 67 50.19 18.32 -51.39
CA SER A 67 50.01 19.20 -52.54
C SER A 67 50.76 20.53 -52.44
N GLU A 68 50.99 21.05 -51.22
CA GLU A 68 51.65 22.35 -51.00
C GLU A 68 53.19 22.28 -50.98
N TYR A 69 53.77 21.13 -50.63
CA TYR A 69 55.23 20.99 -50.42
C TYR A 69 55.83 19.75 -51.13
N GLY A 70 55.06 19.13 -52.03
CA GLY A 70 55.46 17.98 -52.83
C GLY A 70 56.35 18.35 -54.02
N ASP A 71 57.51 18.97 -53.78
CA ASP A 71 58.49 19.18 -54.85
C ASP A 71 59.12 17.83 -55.25
N GLU A 72 58.94 17.42 -56.52
CA GLU A 72 59.47 16.20 -57.14
C GLU A 72 61.01 16.19 -57.30
N GLU A 73 61.68 17.31 -57.00
CA GLU A 73 63.06 17.56 -57.45
C GLU A 73 64.16 16.93 -56.57
N PHE A 74 63.86 16.44 -55.35
CA PHE A 74 64.93 16.00 -54.42
C PHE A 74 65.76 14.81 -54.93
N PHE A 75 65.11 13.82 -55.56
CA PHE A 75 65.80 12.64 -56.10
C PHE A 75 66.18 12.78 -57.57
N GLN A 76 65.41 13.55 -58.35
CA GLN A 76 65.62 13.74 -59.79
C GLN A 76 67.02 14.30 -60.12
N ASP A 77 67.57 15.15 -59.25
CA ASP A 77 68.90 15.75 -59.44
C ASP A 77 70.08 14.86 -58.99
N ILE A 78 69.85 13.84 -58.17
CA ILE A 78 70.89 13.07 -57.46
C ILE A 78 70.94 11.60 -57.93
N TYR A 79 69.83 11.05 -58.42
CA TYR A 79 69.70 9.64 -58.75
C TYR A 79 68.74 9.42 -59.92
N ASP A 80 69.27 9.01 -61.08
CA ASP A 80 68.46 8.57 -62.22
C ASP A 80 68.34 7.03 -62.19
N PRO A 81 67.18 6.48 -61.84
CA PRO A 81 67.01 5.04 -61.72
C PRO A 81 66.92 4.34 -63.09
N HIS A 82 66.74 5.08 -64.20
CA HIS A 82 66.57 4.53 -65.55
C HIS A 82 67.88 4.31 -66.34
N SER A 83 69.06 4.60 -65.76
CA SER A 83 70.34 4.60 -66.48
C SER A 83 70.91 3.21 -66.88
N GLY A 84 70.08 2.15 -66.91
CA GLY A 84 70.44 0.80 -67.34
C GLY A 84 69.29 0.13 -68.11
N GLY A 85 69.45 0.00 -69.43
CA GLY A 85 68.40 -0.47 -70.35
C GLY A 85 67.98 -1.95 -70.23
N GLU A 86 66.87 -2.26 -70.90
CA GLU A 86 66.24 -3.55 -71.30
C GLU A 86 66.09 -4.72 -70.29
N TYR A 87 66.77 -4.73 -69.13
CA TYR A 87 66.84 -5.92 -68.25
C TYR A 87 66.04 -5.84 -66.94
N PHE A 88 65.49 -4.68 -66.58
CA PHE A 88 64.64 -4.51 -65.39
C PHE A 88 63.59 -3.42 -65.59
N SER A 89 62.46 -3.53 -64.90
CA SER A 89 61.42 -2.50 -64.84
C SER A 89 61.43 -1.83 -63.47
N ILE A 90 61.17 -0.52 -63.43
CA ILE A 90 60.99 0.20 -62.16
C ILE A 90 59.52 0.57 -62.06
N LYS A 91 58.88 0.18 -60.97
CA LYS A 91 57.44 0.39 -60.77
C LYS A 91 57.13 1.87 -60.48
N THR A 92 57.92 2.49 -59.62
CA THR A 92 57.86 3.91 -59.27
C THR A 92 59.27 4.48 -59.28
N PRO A 93 59.61 5.41 -60.21
CA PRO A 93 60.99 5.90 -60.35
C PRO A 93 61.45 6.74 -59.15
N TYR A 94 60.52 7.44 -58.49
CA TYR A 94 60.79 8.21 -57.29
C TYR A 94 59.73 7.92 -56.24
N PRO A 95 60.10 7.77 -54.95
CA PRO A 95 59.12 7.56 -53.89
C PRO A 95 58.37 8.87 -53.60
N GLU A 96 57.04 8.80 -53.61
CA GLU A 96 56.17 9.96 -53.36
C GLU A 96 56.35 10.49 -51.93
N LYS A 97 56.33 11.83 -51.78
CA LYS A 97 56.33 12.47 -50.46
C LYS A 97 54.89 12.52 -49.95
N GLU A 98 54.49 11.52 -49.19
CA GLU A 98 53.17 11.46 -48.57
C GLU A 98 53.25 11.16 -47.07
N ILE A 99 52.13 11.34 -46.36
CA ILE A 99 51.97 10.78 -45.02
C ILE A 99 51.62 9.31 -45.20
N GLU A 100 52.62 8.44 -45.18
CA GLU A 100 52.43 7.01 -45.38
C GLU A 100 51.54 6.41 -44.28
N LEU A 101 50.37 5.91 -44.68
CA LEU A 101 49.38 5.27 -43.81
C LEU A 101 49.03 3.84 -44.27
N GLU A 102 49.65 3.36 -45.34
CA GLU A 102 49.51 1.96 -45.76
C GLU A 102 50.20 1.00 -44.79
N PHE A 103 49.55 -0.15 -44.52
CA PHE A 103 50.13 -1.20 -43.68
C PHE A 103 51.29 -1.89 -44.42
N GLY A 104 52.47 -1.89 -43.81
CA GLY A 104 53.71 -2.41 -44.42
C GLY A 104 54.73 -1.33 -44.78
N GLY A 105 54.32 -0.05 -44.76
CA GLY A 105 55.20 1.09 -44.91
C GLY A 105 56.27 1.20 -43.83
N ALA A 106 57.41 1.82 -44.17
CA ALA A 106 58.59 1.86 -43.29
C ALA A 106 58.35 2.64 -41.99
N TYR A 107 57.52 3.69 -42.04
CA TYR A 107 57.20 4.53 -40.88
C TYR A 107 55.70 4.69 -40.61
N SER A 108 54.84 3.96 -41.33
CA SER A 108 53.38 4.06 -41.17
C SER A 108 52.89 3.67 -39.77
N VAL A 109 53.58 2.75 -39.08
CA VAL A 109 53.25 2.35 -37.70
C VAL A 109 53.22 3.56 -36.75
N TYR A 110 54.17 4.49 -36.88
CA TYR A 110 54.25 5.68 -36.04
C TYR A 110 53.11 6.67 -36.34
N ASN A 111 52.72 6.80 -37.61
CA ASN A 111 51.60 7.65 -38.02
C ASN A 111 50.27 7.09 -37.49
N TRP A 112 50.07 5.77 -37.57
CA TRP A 112 48.93 5.09 -36.95
C TRP A 112 48.90 5.24 -35.43
N GLU A 113 50.06 5.16 -34.78
CA GLU A 113 50.16 5.37 -33.34
C GLU A 113 49.77 6.81 -32.95
N LEU A 114 50.38 7.80 -33.62
CA LEU A 114 50.22 9.23 -33.32
C LEU A 114 48.79 9.72 -33.59
N PHE A 115 48.25 9.42 -34.76
CA PHE A 115 46.99 10.01 -35.23
C PHE A 115 45.75 9.17 -34.87
N PHE A 116 45.91 7.88 -34.54
CA PHE A 116 44.77 6.99 -34.26
C PHE A 116 44.84 6.30 -32.88
N HIS A 117 45.91 5.56 -32.56
CA HIS A 117 45.93 4.77 -31.33
C HIS A 117 46.04 5.62 -30.05
N ILE A 118 46.88 6.65 -30.04
CA ILE A 118 47.05 7.55 -28.88
C ILE A 118 45.74 8.27 -28.54
N PRO A 119 45.05 8.95 -29.47
CA PRO A 119 43.80 9.63 -29.16
C PRO A 119 42.70 8.68 -28.68
N LEU A 120 42.59 7.49 -29.29
CA LEU A 120 41.63 6.47 -28.88
C LEU A 120 41.91 5.97 -27.46
N LEU A 121 43.17 5.69 -27.12
CA LEU A 121 43.58 5.24 -25.80
C LEU A 121 43.25 6.30 -24.73
N ILE A 122 43.56 7.56 -25.01
CA ILE A 122 43.28 8.67 -24.10
C ILE A 122 41.77 8.84 -23.90
N ALA A 123 40.98 8.82 -24.98
CA ALA A 123 39.53 8.92 -24.91
C ALA A 123 38.93 7.80 -24.04
N VAL A 124 39.34 6.56 -24.27
CA VAL A 124 38.88 5.39 -23.50
C VAL A 124 39.31 5.49 -22.03
N HIS A 125 40.53 5.95 -21.75
CA HIS A 125 41.01 6.11 -20.38
C HIS A 125 40.24 7.20 -19.62
N LEU A 126 39.99 8.36 -20.26
CA LEU A 126 39.17 9.43 -19.70
C LEU A 126 37.73 8.98 -19.45
N SER A 127 37.15 8.22 -20.39
CA SER A 127 35.80 7.68 -20.25
C SER A 127 35.70 6.73 -19.04
N LYS A 128 36.68 5.82 -18.88
CA LYS A 128 36.77 4.93 -17.71
C LYS A 128 36.89 5.69 -16.38
N ASN A 129 37.56 6.84 -16.40
CA ASN A 129 37.68 7.74 -15.26
C ASN A 129 36.49 8.71 -15.12
N GLN A 130 35.38 8.48 -15.82
CA GLN A 130 34.14 9.27 -15.79
C GLN A 130 34.30 10.74 -16.24
N ARG A 131 35.36 11.07 -16.97
CA ARG A 131 35.58 12.39 -17.58
C ARG A 131 34.98 12.43 -18.98
N PHE A 132 33.66 12.24 -19.06
CA PHE A 132 32.95 11.94 -20.31
C PHE A 132 33.03 13.06 -21.36
N ALA A 133 32.89 14.32 -20.95
CA ALA A 133 32.97 15.46 -21.86
C ALA A 133 34.39 15.64 -22.45
N GLU A 134 35.44 15.36 -21.67
CA GLU A 134 36.81 15.40 -22.17
C GLU A 134 37.11 14.20 -23.06
N ALA A 135 36.65 13.01 -22.68
CA ALA A 135 36.74 11.82 -23.52
C ALA A 135 36.09 12.05 -24.89
N GLN A 136 34.92 12.71 -24.92
CA GLN A 136 34.22 13.06 -26.16
C GLN A 136 35.09 13.93 -27.08
N ARG A 137 35.76 14.95 -26.53
CA ARG A 137 36.68 15.81 -27.31
C ARG A 137 37.82 15.01 -27.94
N TRP A 138 38.34 14.01 -27.23
CA TRP A 138 39.38 13.13 -27.76
C TRP A 138 38.86 12.16 -28.82
N PHE A 139 37.64 11.63 -28.66
CA PHE A 139 36.99 10.86 -29.71
C PHE A 139 36.78 11.68 -30.99
N HIS A 140 36.44 12.98 -30.87
CA HIS A 140 36.25 13.88 -32.01
C HIS A 140 37.52 14.12 -32.85
N PHE A 141 38.72 13.80 -32.36
CA PHE A 141 39.93 13.78 -33.21
C PHE A 141 40.00 12.59 -34.16
N ILE A 142 39.15 11.58 -33.98
CA ILE A 142 39.07 10.39 -34.84
C ILE A 142 37.71 10.35 -35.54
N PHE A 143 36.63 10.48 -34.77
CA PHE A 143 35.25 10.38 -35.22
C PHE A 143 34.42 11.50 -34.59
N ASP A 144 33.94 12.42 -35.43
CA ASP A 144 33.06 13.52 -35.04
C ASP A 144 31.73 13.45 -35.82
N PRO A 145 30.66 12.91 -35.21
CA PRO A 145 29.35 12.82 -35.86
C PRO A 145 28.65 14.19 -36.01
N THR A 146 29.22 15.27 -35.46
CA THR A 146 28.66 16.63 -35.53
C THR A 146 29.38 17.52 -36.55
N SER A 147 30.38 17.00 -37.24
CA SER A 147 31.16 17.70 -38.27
C SER A 147 30.28 18.24 -39.40
N THR A 148 30.50 19.51 -39.77
CA THR A 148 29.81 20.21 -40.87
C THR A 148 30.76 20.56 -42.03
N ASP A 149 31.87 19.83 -42.17
CA ASP A 149 32.84 20.06 -43.25
C ASP A 149 32.17 19.91 -44.64
N ASP A 150 32.70 20.60 -45.65
CA ASP A 150 32.15 20.66 -47.03
C ASP A 150 32.35 19.37 -47.85
N VAL A 151 32.85 18.29 -47.23
CA VAL A 151 33.02 16.99 -47.89
C VAL A 151 31.68 16.26 -47.97
N GLU A 152 31.26 15.92 -49.19
CA GLU A 152 30.03 15.15 -49.44
C GLU A 152 30.19 13.69 -48.97
N GLY A 153 29.17 13.15 -48.28
CA GLY A 153 29.13 11.74 -47.84
C GLY A 153 29.44 11.49 -46.36
N SER A 154 29.65 10.22 -46.00
CA SER A 154 29.91 9.75 -44.62
C SER A 154 31.36 9.97 -44.16
N GLU A 155 32.23 10.32 -45.09
CA GLU A 155 33.68 10.49 -44.90
C GLU A 155 33.99 11.71 -44.02
N ARG A 156 33.12 12.73 -44.07
CA ARG A 156 33.23 13.97 -43.27
C ARG A 156 33.24 13.75 -41.76
N PHE A 157 32.71 12.62 -41.29
CA PHE A 157 32.65 12.29 -39.86
C PHE A 157 33.96 11.67 -39.37
N TRP A 158 34.84 11.21 -40.27
CA TRP A 158 36.13 10.65 -39.93
C TRP A 158 37.22 11.72 -40.03
N LYS A 159 37.83 12.05 -38.89
CA LYS A 159 38.94 13.02 -38.80
C LYS A 159 40.32 12.36 -38.96
N PHE A 160 40.41 11.03 -38.82
CA PHE A 160 41.62 10.30 -39.16
C PHE A 160 41.78 10.14 -40.68
N LEU A 161 42.90 10.62 -41.23
CA LEU A 161 43.15 10.76 -42.66
C LEU A 161 42.93 9.46 -43.45
N TYR A 162 43.41 8.31 -42.92
CA TYR A 162 43.27 7.02 -43.59
C TYR A 162 41.80 6.62 -43.79
N PHE A 163 40.94 6.80 -42.77
CA PHE A 163 39.51 6.48 -42.85
C PHE A 163 38.73 7.46 -43.73
N ARG A 164 39.21 8.71 -43.83
CA ARG A 164 38.63 9.73 -44.71
C ARG A 164 38.94 9.44 -46.18
N GLN A 165 40.14 8.99 -46.50
CA GLN A 165 40.56 8.63 -47.86
C GLN A 165 40.10 7.23 -48.31
N HIS A 166 39.85 6.32 -47.37
CA HIS A 166 39.37 4.94 -47.63
C HIS A 166 37.98 4.68 -46.99
N PRO A 167 36.94 5.41 -47.43
CA PRO A 167 35.61 5.45 -46.83
C PRO A 167 34.78 4.20 -47.13
N SER A 168 34.98 3.65 -48.33
CA SER A 168 34.39 2.38 -48.78
C SER A 168 35.23 1.25 -48.22
N GLY A 169 35.07 0.97 -46.93
CA GLY A 169 35.58 -0.26 -46.36
C GLY A 169 35.19 -1.42 -47.28
N GLN A 170 36.16 -2.25 -47.69
CA GLN A 170 35.87 -3.45 -48.47
C GLN A 170 34.80 -4.22 -47.69
N GLN A 171 33.54 -4.15 -48.16
CA GLN A 171 32.47 -4.92 -47.56
C GLN A 171 32.93 -6.37 -47.64
N ILE A 172 32.72 -7.14 -46.57
CA ILE A 172 33.11 -8.55 -46.54
C ILE A 172 32.57 -9.24 -47.81
N GLN A 173 31.39 -8.86 -48.27
CA GLN A 173 30.80 -9.30 -49.52
C GLN A 173 31.63 -8.97 -50.76
N LYS A 174 32.13 -7.73 -50.91
CA LYS A 174 32.95 -7.31 -52.07
C LYS A 174 34.29 -8.07 -52.08
N LEU A 175 34.91 -8.22 -50.91
CA LEU A 175 36.16 -8.97 -50.77
C LEU A 175 35.97 -10.48 -51.02
N LEU A 176 34.87 -11.06 -50.56
CA LEU A 176 34.50 -12.45 -50.84
C LEU A 176 34.17 -12.66 -52.33
N ASN A 177 33.51 -11.68 -52.97
CA ASN A 177 33.26 -11.70 -54.41
C ASN A 177 34.58 -11.65 -55.20
N ASP A 178 35.50 -10.74 -54.82
CA ASP A 178 36.82 -10.59 -55.46
C ASP A 178 37.67 -11.86 -55.29
N LEU A 179 37.56 -12.57 -54.16
CA LEU A 179 38.22 -13.87 -53.93
C LEU A 179 37.54 -15.00 -54.71
N SER A 180 36.21 -15.04 -54.78
CA SER A 180 35.48 -16.07 -55.53
C SER A 180 35.67 -16.01 -57.05
N ALA A 181 36.05 -14.84 -57.58
CA ALA A 181 36.37 -14.67 -59.00
C ALA A 181 37.66 -15.40 -59.42
N LEU A 182 38.56 -15.70 -58.46
CA LEU A 182 39.79 -16.45 -58.71
C LEU A 182 39.56 -17.95 -58.96
N GLU A 183 38.44 -18.52 -58.51
CA GLU A 183 38.15 -19.95 -58.64
C GLU A 183 37.52 -20.33 -60.00
N ILE A 184 37.09 -19.36 -60.83
CA ILE A 184 36.28 -19.63 -62.03
C ILE A 184 37.11 -19.77 -63.31
N GLU A 185 38.36 -19.30 -63.35
CA GLU A 185 39.20 -19.38 -64.56
C GLU A 185 40.27 -20.46 -64.41
N GLY A 186 39.93 -21.65 -64.91
CA GLY A 186 40.90 -22.74 -65.08
C GLY A 186 41.94 -22.43 -66.16
N GLU A 187 43.19 -22.73 -65.84
CA GLU A 187 44.32 -23.02 -66.74
C GLU A 187 45.02 -21.87 -67.51
N GLU A 188 44.73 -20.58 -67.26
CA GLU A 188 45.63 -19.50 -67.68
C GLU A 188 46.31 -18.83 -66.48
N GLU A 189 47.57 -18.43 -66.64
CA GLU A 189 48.41 -17.81 -65.61
C GLU A 189 47.90 -16.38 -65.33
N VAL A 190 46.84 -16.29 -64.51
CA VAL A 190 46.21 -15.01 -64.18
C VAL A 190 47.12 -14.21 -63.26
N VAL A 191 47.54 -13.03 -63.73
CA VAL A 191 48.23 -12.02 -62.93
C VAL A 191 47.28 -11.57 -61.81
N VAL A 192 47.46 -12.11 -60.61
CA VAL A 192 46.70 -11.72 -59.42
C VAL A 192 46.93 -10.22 -59.16
N PRO A 193 45.87 -9.39 -59.12
CA PRO A 193 46.02 -7.96 -58.81
C PRO A 193 46.71 -7.78 -57.45
N GLU A 194 47.68 -6.86 -57.35
CA GLU A 194 48.46 -6.63 -56.12
C GLU A 194 47.61 -6.40 -54.85
N LYS A 195 46.43 -5.79 -55.03
CA LYS A 195 45.45 -5.56 -53.96
C LYS A 195 44.96 -6.88 -53.33
N LEU A 196 44.83 -7.94 -54.13
CA LEU A 196 44.36 -9.25 -53.70
C LEU A 196 45.47 -10.06 -53.01
N GLN A 197 46.73 -9.91 -53.46
CA GLN A 197 47.90 -10.48 -52.77
C GLN A 197 48.09 -9.89 -51.36
N LYS A 198 47.93 -8.58 -51.19
CA LYS A 198 47.96 -7.92 -49.86
C LYS A 198 46.88 -8.49 -48.93
N VAL A 199 45.69 -8.76 -49.46
CA VAL A 199 44.58 -9.35 -48.71
C VAL A 199 44.89 -10.80 -48.28
N LEU A 200 45.42 -11.63 -49.19
CA LEU A 200 45.81 -13.02 -48.89
C LEU A 200 46.90 -13.10 -47.82
N HIS A 201 47.97 -12.31 -47.95
CA HIS A 201 49.02 -12.22 -46.93
C HIS A 201 48.48 -11.77 -45.56
N GLY A 202 47.52 -10.85 -45.56
CA GLY A 202 46.81 -10.43 -44.35
C GLY A 202 45.98 -11.55 -43.71
N TYR A 203 45.46 -12.50 -44.50
CA TYR A 203 44.76 -13.69 -43.99
C TYR A 203 45.70 -14.76 -43.48
N ASP A 204 46.82 -15.01 -44.16
CA ASP A 204 47.86 -15.92 -43.68
C ASP A 204 48.37 -15.47 -42.30
N ALA A 205 48.60 -14.17 -42.14
CA ALA A 205 48.98 -13.58 -40.85
C ALA A 205 47.91 -13.74 -39.75
N ILE A 206 46.63 -13.79 -40.11
CA ILE A 206 45.53 -14.09 -39.17
C ILE A 206 45.53 -15.58 -38.83
N MET A 207 45.79 -16.47 -39.80
CA MET A 207 45.85 -17.92 -39.55
C MET A 207 47.03 -18.31 -38.66
N ASP A 208 48.19 -17.67 -38.84
CA ASP A 208 49.36 -17.85 -37.98
C ASP A 208 49.13 -17.33 -36.56
N HIS A 209 48.35 -16.24 -36.42
CA HIS A 209 48.10 -15.56 -35.15
C HIS A 209 46.61 -15.25 -34.91
N PRO A 210 45.76 -16.29 -34.74
CA PRO A 210 44.29 -16.14 -34.76
C PRO A 210 43.72 -15.36 -33.57
N PHE A 211 44.48 -15.22 -32.48
CA PHE A 211 44.04 -14.54 -31.26
C PHE A 211 44.54 -13.08 -31.15
N GLN A 212 45.10 -12.51 -32.22
CA GLN A 212 45.55 -11.11 -32.24
C GLN A 212 44.56 -10.21 -33.01
N PRO A 213 43.64 -9.49 -32.33
CA PRO A 213 42.58 -8.72 -32.98
C PRO A 213 43.12 -7.56 -33.84
N HIS A 214 44.28 -7.00 -33.48
CA HIS A 214 44.92 -5.95 -34.26
C HIS A 214 45.40 -6.45 -35.63
N MET A 215 45.74 -7.73 -35.78
CA MET A 215 46.10 -8.32 -37.08
C MET A 215 44.89 -8.35 -38.00
N VAL A 216 43.73 -8.78 -37.48
CA VAL A 216 42.45 -8.74 -38.20
C VAL A 216 42.07 -7.31 -38.59
N ALA A 217 42.25 -6.36 -37.68
CA ALA A 217 41.90 -4.96 -37.91
C ALA A 217 42.84 -4.24 -38.89
N ARG A 218 44.09 -4.70 -39.04
CA ARG A 218 45.03 -4.22 -40.07
C ARG A 218 44.65 -4.72 -41.46
N THR A 219 44.22 -5.98 -41.57
CA THR A 219 43.71 -6.55 -42.82
C THR A 219 42.34 -5.97 -43.19
N ARG A 220 41.52 -5.65 -42.18
CA ARG A 220 40.15 -5.11 -42.34
C ARG A 220 39.98 -3.83 -41.50
N PRO A 221 40.33 -2.65 -42.06
CA PRO A 221 40.30 -1.37 -41.32
C PRO A 221 38.95 -0.96 -40.75
N VAL A 222 37.85 -1.47 -41.34
CA VAL A 222 36.47 -1.30 -40.84
C VAL A 222 36.32 -1.75 -39.39
N SER A 223 37.11 -2.74 -38.94
CA SER A 223 37.09 -3.22 -37.56
C SER A 223 37.50 -2.13 -36.56
N TYR A 224 38.47 -1.28 -36.94
CA TYR A 224 38.88 -0.13 -36.13
C TYR A 224 37.80 0.96 -36.12
N GLN A 225 37.13 1.20 -37.25
CA GLN A 225 36.01 2.13 -37.33
C GLN A 225 34.86 1.72 -36.40
N TYR A 226 34.45 0.44 -36.44
CA TYR A 226 33.44 -0.09 -35.51
C TYR A 226 33.87 0.07 -34.05
N GLN A 227 35.13 -0.21 -33.72
CA GLN A 227 35.64 -0.07 -32.36
C GLN A 227 35.53 1.39 -31.86
N VAL A 228 35.87 2.38 -32.70
CA VAL A 228 35.76 3.80 -32.33
C VAL A 228 34.31 4.17 -32.06
N VAL A 229 33.39 3.80 -32.94
CA VAL A 229 31.96 4.12 -32.79
C VAL A 229 31.39 3.42 -31.55
N MET A 230 31.70 2.14 -31.34
CA MET A 230 31.27 1.41 -30.13
C MET A 230 31.81 2.07 -28.87
N LYS A 231 33.08 2.49 -28.84
CA LYS A 231 33.67 3.19 -27.68
C LYS A 231 33.09 4.60 -27.46
N TYR A 232 32.69 5.26 -28.53
CA TYR A 232 31.98 6.54 -28.46
C TYR A 232 30.57 6.37 -27.90
N LEU A 233 29.84 5.33 -28.33
CA LEU A 233 28.53 4.96 -27.79
C LEU A 233 28.62 4.57 -26.31
N ASP A 234 29.63 3.77 -25.93
CA ASP A 234 29.94 3.47 -24.52
C ASP A 234 30.06 4.75 -23.70
N ASN A 235 30.79 5.76 -24.20
CA ASN A 235 30.97 7.04 -23.51
C ASN A 235 29.65 7.81 -23.36
N LEU A 236 28.83 7.88 -24.41
CA LEU A 236 27.52 8.56 -24.35
C LEU A 236 26.56 7.87 -23.39
N ILE A 237 26.48 6.53 -23.45
CA ILE A 237 25.60 5.74 -22.59
C ILE A 237 26.07 5.81 -21.14
N ALA A 238 27.38 5.69 -20.88
CA ALA A 238 27.92 5.80 -19.52
C ALA A 238 27.72 7.20 -18.93
N TRP A 239 27.85 8.25 -19.76
CA TRP A 239 27.56 9.62 -19.34
C TRP A 239 26.07 9.81 -19.05
N GLY A 240 25.20 9.32 -19.94
CA GLY A 240 23.75 9.29 -19.72
C GLY A 240 23.37 8.54 -18.44
N ASP A 241 23.96 7.37 -18.20
CA ASP A 241 23.73 6.55 -17.01
C ASP A 241 24.18 7.27 -15.73
N SER A 242 25.31 7.99 -15.78
CA SER A 242 25.79 8.80 -14.66
C SER A 242 24.82 9.94 -14.32
N LEU A 243 24.30 10.64 -15.32
CA LEU A 243 23.31 11.70 -15.16
C LEU A 243 21.93 11.17 -14.73
N PHE A 244 21.52 10.02 -15.26
CA PHE A 244 20.27 9.37 -14.90
C PHE A 244 20.29 8.88 -13.45
N ARG A 245 21.44 8.44 -12.93
CA ARG A 245 21.63 8.08 -11.51
C ARG A 245 21.59 9.28 -10.55
N GLN A 246 21.84 10.51 -11.01
CA GLN A 246 21.73 11.73 -10.17
C GLN A 246 20.27 12.07 -9.83
N ASP A 247 19.33 11.54 -10.61
CA ASP A 247 17.90 11.51 -10.31
C ASP A 247 17.18 12.87 -10.17
N THR A 248 17.74 13.93 -10.77
CA THR A 248 17.09 15.25 -10.85
C THR A 248 16.38 15.46 -12.18
N ILE A 249 15.38 16.36 -12.23
CA ILE A 249 14.61 16.60 -13.46
C ILE A 249 15.50 17.18 -14.57
N GLU A 250 16.47 18.03 -14.23
CA GLU A 250 17.42 18.62 -15.15
C GLU A 250 18.39 17.55 -15.71
N THR A 251 18.95 16.71 -14.84
CA THR A 251 19.91 15.67 -15.26
C THR A 251 19.25 14.53 -16.03
N ILE A 252 17.98 14.22 -15.77
CA ILE A 252 17.21 13.24 -16.56
C ILE A 252 16.99 13.77 -17.98
N ASN A 253 16.69 15.06 -18.14
CA ASN A 253 16.55 15.67 -19.46
C ASN A 253 17.88 15.66 -20.23
N GLU A 254 18.99 15.97 -19.57
CA GLU A 254 20.34 15.89 -20.15
C GLU A 254 20.71 14.45 -20.54
N ALA A 255 20.46 13.47 -19.66
CA ALA A 255 20.65 12.04 -19.96
C ALA A 255 19.83 11.60 -21.18
N THR A 256 18.58 12.07 -21.28
CA THR A 256 17.70 11.78 -22.41
C THR A 256 18.31 12.27 -23.72
N GLN A 257 18.91 13.47 -23.75
CA GLN A 257 19.58 13.98 -24.96
C GLN A 257 20.76 13.10 -25.38
N LEU A 258 21.56 12.61 -24.43
CA LEU A 258 22.69 11.72 -24.71
C LEU A 258 22.23 10.35 -25.25
N TYR A 259 21.17 9.78 -24.68
CA TYR A 259 20.59 8.52 -25.19
C TYR A 259 19.94 8.69 -26.56
N VAL A 260 19.29 9.83 -26.83
CA VAL A 260 18.74 10.14 -28.15
C VAL A 260 19.87 10.32 -29.18
N LEU A 261 20.97 10.99 -28.82
CA LEU A 261 22.15 11.08 -29.68
C LEU A 261 22.72 9.69 -29.98
N ALA A 262 22.84 8.81 -28.98
CA ALA A 262 23.27 7.43 -29.17
C ALA A 262 22.31 6.65 -30.08
N ALA A 263 20.99 6.82 -29.92
CA ALA A 263 19.98 6.22 -30.77
C ALA A 263 20.08 6.69 -32.23
N ASN A 264 20.35 7.98 -32.45
CA ASN A 264 20.51 8.55 -33.79
C ASN A 264 21.76 8.02 -34.51
N ILE A 265 22.86 7.82 -33.77
CA ILE A 265 24.09 7.21 -34.32
C ILE A 265 23.87 5.73 -34.67
N LEU A 266 23.14 5.00 -33.83
CA LEU A 266 22.79 3.60 -34.07
C LEU A 266 21.80 3.42 -35.22
N GLY A 267 20.89 4.37 -35.43
CA GLY A 267 19.83 4.26 -36.42
C GLY A 267 18.76 3.21 -36.05
N PRO A 268 17.83 2.90 -36.98
CA PRO A 268 16.82 1.88 -36.74
C PRO A 268 17.47 0.53 -36.49
N ARG A 269 16.92 -0.23 -35.53
CA ARG A 269 17.41 -1.60 -35.24
C ARG A 269 17.36 -2.43 -36.53
N PRO A 270 18.45 -3.15 -36.89
CA PRO A 270 18.44 -4.07 -38.01
C PRO A 270 17.30 -5.09 -37.89
N GLN A 271 16.53 -5.26 -38.97
CA GLN A 271 15.45 -6.25 -39.02
C GLN A 271 16.04 -7.62 -39.34
N GLU A 272 15.63 -8.66 -38.60
CA GLU A 272 15.99 -10.03 -38.94
C GLU A 272 15.24 -10.41 -40.22
N LEU A 273 15.99 -10.59 -41.31
CA LEU A 273 15.42 -11.11 -42.56
C LEU A 273 15.04 -12.59 -42.35
N PRO A 274 13.86 -13.03 -42.81
CA PRO A 274 13.55 -14.45 -42.84
C PRO A 274 14.60 -15.18 -43.69
N ARG A 275 15.00 -16.38 -43.26
CA ARG A 275 15.99 -17.20 -43.98
C ARG A 275 15.47 -17.45 -45.40
N MET A 276 16.21 -16.99 -46.41
CA MET A 276 15.91 -17.23 -47.83
C MET A 276 16.35 -18.65 -48.17
N GLY A 277 15.40 -19.56 -48.36
CA GLY A 277 15.66 -20.97 -48.70
C GLY A 277 16.38 -21.76 -47.60
N THR A 278 16.23 -23.08 -47.62
CA THR A 278 17.05 -23.98 -46.77
C THR A 278 17.77 -24.96 -47.68
N SER A 279 19.07 -24.77 -47.90
CA SER A 279 19.91 -25.84 -48.44
C SER A 279 19.86 -27.02 -47.46
N GLY A 280 19.64 -28.24 -47.96
CA GLY A 280 19.63 -29.44 -47.11
C GLY A 280 20.95 -29.58 -46.30
N PRO A 281 20.90 -30.19 -45.10
CA PRO A 281 22.08 -30.36 -44.27
C PRO A 281 23.12 -31.23 -44.98
N LYS A 282 24.27 -30.65 -45.32
CA LYS A 282 25.43 -31.33 -45.88
C LYS A 282 26.30 -31.92 -44.76
N THR A 283 26.88 -33.09 -44.97
CA THR A 283 27.82 -33.71 -44.04
C THR A 283 29.24 -33.17 -44.24
N TYR A 284 30.15 -33.35 -43.28
CA TYR A 284 31.54 -32.87 -43.41
C TYR A 284 32.24 -33.39 -44.68
N ASN A 285 31.97 -34.63 -45.07
CA ASN A 285 32.52 -35.22 -46.30
C ASN A 285 32.00 -34.55 -47.58
N ASP A 286 30.81 -33.94 -47.53
CA ASP A 286 30.20 -33.22 -48.66
C ASP A 286 30.74 -31.77 -48.81
N ILE A 287 31.52 -31.29 -47.82
CA ILE A 287 32.02 -29.89 -47.69
C ILE A 287 33.56 -29.84 -47.79
N ASN A 288 34.23 -30.93 -48.20
CA ASN A 288 35.70 -31.05 -48.17
C ASN A 288 36.45 -30.28 -49.30
N HIS A 289 35.76 -29.47 -50.08
CA HIS A 289 36.33 -28.61 -51.13
C HIS A 289 36.09 -27.15 -50.74
N ALA A 290 36.88 -26.65 -49.79
CA ALA A 290 36.81 -25.27 -49.33
C ALA A 290 37.94 -24.43 -49.95
N ASP A 291 37.61 -23.19 -50.29
CA ASP A 291 38.57 -22.13 -50.66
C ASP A 291 39.57 -21.91 -49.48
N PRO A 292 40.82 -21.42 -49.68
CA PRO A 292 41.77 -21.02 -48.64
C PRO A 292 41.22 -20.37 -47.36
N LEU A 293 40.07 -19.67 -47.41
CA LEU A 293 39.40 -19.10 -46.24
C LEU A 293 38.42 -20.07 -45.53
N SER A 294 38.43 -21.36 -45.88
CA SER A 294 37.51 -22.41 -45.42
C SER A 294 36.02 -22.10 -45.69
N ASN A 295 35.73 -21.30 -46.73
CA ASN A 295 34.37 -21.00 -47.16
C ASN A 295 33.83 -22.10 -48.08
N PHE A 296 32.52 -22.33 -48.01
CA PHE A 296 31.82 -23.29 -48.87
C PHE A 296 30.66 -22.62 -49.58
N LEU A 297 30.75 -22.54 -50.91
CA LEU A 297 29.72 -21.98 -51.77
C LEU A 297 28.73 -23.08 -52.19
N VAL A 298 27.45 -22.75 -52.23
CA VAL A 298 26.39 -23.61 -52.74
C VAL A 298 25.73 -22.93 -53.94
N ASP A 299 25.60 -23.69 -55.01
CA ASP A 299 24.84 -23.31 -56.19
C ASP A 299 23.34 -23.31 -55.84
N LEU A 300 22.64 -22.21 -56.11
CA LEU A 300 21.18 -22.09 -55.97
C LEU A 300 20.49 -22.83 -57.13
N GLU A 301 20.66 -24.15 -57.22
CA GLU A 301 20.21 -24.94 -58.38
C GLU A 301 18.69 -25.20 -58.42
N SER A 302 17.89 -24.72 -57.46
CA SER A 302 16.46 -25.12 -57.37
C SER A 302 15.46 -24.07 -56.84
N GLU A 303 15.78 -22.78 -56.76
CA GLU A 303 14.84 -21.75 -56.28
C GLU A 303 14.58 -20.61 -57.31
N PHE A 304 13.90 -20.97 -58.40
CA PHE A 304 13.06 -20.05 -59.18
C PHE A 304 11.62 -20.08 -58.62
N PRO A 305 10.81 -18.99 -58.54
CA PRO A 305 11.01 -17.60 -58.98
C PRO A 305 10.57 -16.56 -57.92
N PHE A 306 11.48 -15.84 -57.26
CA PHE A 306 11.09 -14.64 -56.48
C PHE A 306 12.06 -13.48 -56.71
N ASN A 307 12.12 -13.01 -57.97
CA ASN A 307 12.61 -11.68 -58.28
C ASN A 307 11.52 -10.93 -59.05
N LEU A 308 10.52 -10.41 -58.32
CA LEU A 308 9.44 -9.56 -58.82
C LEU A 308 9.55 -8.10 -58.33
N GLY A 309 10.69 -7.72 -57.74
CA GLY A 309 10.97 -6.33 -57.40
C GLY A 309 11.50 -5.58 -58.61
N GLN A 310 10.68 -4.71 -59.22
CA GLN A 310 11.20 -3.64 -60.07
C GLN A 310 12.15 -2.77 -59.22
N PRO A 311 13.40 -2.50 -59.65
CA PRO A 311 14.24 -1.54 -58.97
C PRO A 311 13.63 -0.13 -59.11
N PRO A 312 13.71 0.74 -58.09
CA PRO A 312 13.36 2.14 -58.26
C PRO A 312 14.37 2.77 -59.23
N SER A 313 13.91 3.13 -60.42
CA SER A 313 14.70 3.90 -61.37
C SER A 313 14.74 5.36 -60.92
N SER A 314 15.88 5.81 -60.42
CA SER A 314 16.35 7.20 -60.49
C SER A 314 17.74 7.34 -59.85
N GLY A 315 18.77 6.99 -60.63
CA GLY A 315 20.16 7.29 -60.30
C GLY A 315 21.04 7.17 -61.56
N PRO A 316 22.13 7.94 -61.70
CA PRO A 316 22.91 8.02 -62.95
C PRO A 316 23.66 6.72 -63.32
N ASP A 317 23.75 5.75 -62.41
CA ASP A 317 24.49 4.49 -62.60
C ASP A 317 23.60 3.40 -63.25
N ALA A 318 22.93 3.74 -64.34
CA ALA A 318 21.95 2.88 -65.02
C ALA A 318 22.57 1.87 -66.02
N GLU A 319 23.90 1.75 -66.11
CA GLU A 319 24.56 0.81 -67.04
C GLU A 319 24.99 -0.52 -66.41
N ALA A 320 24.81 -0.73 -65.10
CA ALA A 320 25.29 -1.92 -64.40
C ALA A 320 24.18 -2.89 -63.93
N SER A 321 23.00 -2.90 -64.56
CA SER A 321 21.94 -3.85 -64.19
C SER A 321 21.25 -4.50 -65.39
N SER A 322 21.98 -5.41 -66.05
CA SER A 322 21.34 -6.47 -66.85
C SER A 322 20.93 -7.62 -65.92
N PRO A 323 19.75 -8.24 -66.13
CA PRO A 323 19.34 -9.39 -65.33
C PRO A 323 20.20 -10.59 -65.75
N LEU A 324 21.15 -10.98 -64.89
CA LEU A 324 21.95 -12.18 -65.10
C LEU A 324 21.05 -13.40 -64.83
N PHE A 325 20.52 -14.02 -65.88
CA PHE A 325 20.05 -15.40 -65.81
C PHE A 325 21.29 -16.31 -65.63
N GLY A 326 21.70 -16.50 -64.39
CA GLY A 326 22.80 -17.38 -64.00
C GLY A 326 22.49 -18.04 -62.65
N ILE A 327 23.00 -19.25 -62.45
CA ILE A 327 22.94 -19.97 -61.18
C ILE A 327 23.65 -19.10 -60.13
N GLY A 328 22.91 -18.51 -59.19
CA GLY A 328 23.51 -17.72 -58.11
C GLY A 328 24.24 -18.63 -57.13
N ARG A 329 25.48 -18.30 -56.74
CA ARG A 329 26.22 -18.98 -55.66
C ARG A 329 26.09 -18.20 -54.37
N THR A 330 25.85 -18.88 -53.24
CA THR A 330 25.82 -18.25 -51.91
C THR A 330 26.65 -19.05 -50.91
N ILE A 331 27.18 -18.40 -49.87
CA ILE A 331 27.84 -19.08 -48.74
C ILE A 331 26.85 -20.00 -48.01
N TYR A 332 27.26 -21.23 -47.73
CA TYR A 332 26.44 -22.20 -46.99
C TYR A 332 26.22 -21.79 -45.53
N PHE A 333 27.26 -21.26 -44.89
CA PHE A 333 27.17 -20.72 -43.54
C PHE A 333 26.90 -19.22 -43.61
N CYS A 334 25.81 -18.77 -42.99
CA CYS A 334 25.50 -17.34 -42.88
C CYS A 334 26.57 -16.62 -42.03
N ILE A 335 26.86 -15.36 -42.37
CA ILE A 335 27.71 -14.50 -41.54
C ILE A 335 26.98 -14.25 -40.20
N PRO A 336 27.56 -14.60 -39.04
CA PRO A 336 26.91 -14.41 -37.76
C PRO A 336 26.76 -12.92 -37.45
N LYS A 337 25.66 -12.57 -36.77
CA LYS A 337 25.43 -11.21 -36.28
C LYS A 337 26.40 -10.87 -35.14
N ASN A 338 26.76 -9.59 -35.02
CA ASN A 338 27.55 -9.11 -33.89
C ASN A 338 26.63 -8.80 -32.70
N ASP A 339 26.51 -9.76 -31.78
CA ASP A 339 25.64 -9.64 -30.61
C ASP A 339 26.04 -8.44 -29.73
N ASN A 340 27.33 -8.12 -29.60
CA ASN A 340 27.81 -6.97 -28.83
C ASN A 340 27.39 -5.62 -29.41
N LEU A 341 27.12 -5.55 -30.71
CA LEU A 341 26.61 -4.33 -31.31
C LEU A 341 25.10 -4.21 -31.02
N LEU A 342 24.36 -5.33 -31.11
CA LEU A 342 22.91 -5.39 -30.88
C LEU A 342 22.53 -4.98 -29.45
N THR A 343 23.37 -5.29 -28.46
CA THR A 343 23.15 -4.89 -27.06
C THR A 343 23.05 -3.37 -26.88
N TYR A 344 23.68 -2.55 -27.72
CA TYR A 344 23.56 -1.08 -27.61
C TYR A 344 22.14 -0.60 -27.91
N TRP A 345 21.47 -1.17 -28.93
CA TRP A 345 20.06 -0.85 -29.20
C TRP A 345 19.18 -1.26 -28.02
N ASP A 346 19.42 -2.43 -27.44
CA ASP A 346 18.67 -2.91 -26.28
C ASP A 346 18.89 -2.00 -25.05
N LEU A 347 20.14 -1.61 -24.78
CA LEU A 347 20.48 -0.72 -23.66
C LEU A 347 19.85 0.67 -23.82
N VAL A 348 20.02 1.32 -24.98
CA VAL A 348 19.46 2.65 -25.22
C VAL A 348 17.94 2.63 -25.18
N ALA A 349 17.32 1.59 -25.76
CA ALA A 349 15.87 1.40 -25.72
C ALA A 349 15.36 1.21 -24.27
N ASP A 350 16.05 0.38 -23.47
CA ASP A 350 15.75 0.18 -22.04
C ASP A 350 15.84 1.50 -21.25
N ARG A 351 16.92 2.27 -21.42
CA ARG A 351 17.09 3.55 -20.71
C ARG A 351 16.01 4.57 -21.06
N LEU A 352 15.73 4.72 -22.36
CA LEU A 352 14.66 5.62 -22.82
C LEU A 352 13.28 5.12 -22.36
N PHE A 353 13.04 3.81 -22.34
CA PHE A 353 11.81 3.24 -21.82
C PHE A 353 11.63 3.57 -20.33
N LYS A 354 12.66 3.35 -19.49
CA LYS A 354 12.63 3.65 -18.06
C LYS A 354 12.34 5.13 -17.79
N ILE A 355 12.99 6.03 -18.51
CA ILE A 355 12.73 7.48 -18.40
C ILE A 355 11.28 7.79 -18.77
N ARG A 356 10.77 7.24 -19.89
CA ARG A 356 9.40 7.48 -20.36
C ARG A 356 8.31 6.92 -19.43
N HIS A 357 8.63 5.91 -18.61
CA HIS A 357 7.69 5.27 -17.69
C HIS A 357 7.93 5.65 -16.21
N CYS A 358 8.66 6.74 -15.95
CA CYS A 358 8.92 7.25 -14.60
C CYS A 358 9.61 6.22 -13.68
N MET A 359 10.53 5.42 -14.25
CA MET A 359 11.34 4.47 -13.51
C MET A 359 12.74 5.05 -13.24
N ASN A 360 13.41 4.58 -12.19
CA ASN A 360 14.85 4.79 -12.02
C ASN A 360 15.66 3.81 -12.90
N ILE A 361 17.00 3.90 -12.88
CA ILE A 361 17.86 3.05 -13.71
C ILE A 361 17.74 1.54 -13.39
N GLU A 362 17.32 1.20 -12.17
CA GLU A 362 17.09 -0.16 -11.67
C GLU A 362 15.71 -0.71 -12.07
N GLY A 363 14.81 0.13 -12.62
CA GLY A 363 13.45 -0.27 -13.03
C GLY A 363 12.39 -0.11 -11.94
N VAL A 364 12.71 0.54 -10.81
CA VAL A 364 11.74 0.85 -9.75
C VAL A 364 10.87 2.02 -10.19
N VAL A 365 9.55 1.80 -10.24
CA VAL A 365 8.55 2.81 -10.59
C VAL A 365 8.42 3.83 -9.46
N ARG A 366 8.42 5.13 -9.80
CA ARG A 366 8.13 6.19 -8.84
C ARG A 366 6.63 6.28 -8.57
N GLN A 367 6.20 5.98 -7.36
CA GLN A 367 4.87 6.32 -6.86
C GLN A 367 5.01 7.39 -5.76
N LEU A 368 4.62 8.62 -6.06
CA LEU A 368 4.40 9.63 -5.01
C LEU A 368 3.01 9.35 -4.41
N PRO A 369 2.87 9.16 -3.08
CA PRO A 369 1.59 8.81 -2.47
C PRO A 369 0.58 9.96 -2.63
N LEU A 370 -0.63 9.64 -3.12
CA LEU A 370 -1.62 10.64 -3.54
C LEU A 370 -2.60 11.12 -2.42
N PHE A 371 -2.87 10.37 -1.34
CA PHE A 371 -3.80 10.76 -0.23
C PHE A 371 -3.55 10.03 1.12
N GLN A 372 -4.12 10.57 2.24
CA GLN A 372 -4.18 10.02 3.63
C GLN A 372 -5.38 9.05 3.86
N PRO A 373 -5.36 8.16 4.88
CA PRO A 373 -6.37 7.09 5.08
C PRO A 373 -7.71 7.56 5.72
N PRO A 374 -8.81 6.77 5.59
CA PRO A 374 -10.20 7.23 5.72
C PRO A 374 -10.77 7.32 7.15
N ILE A 375 -11.91 8.03 7.27
CA ILE A 375 -12.65 8.41 8.49
C ILE A 375 -13.83 7.45 8.82
N ASP A 376 -14.18 7.44 10.11
CA ASP A 376 -15.01 6.58 10.98
C ASP A 376 -16.53 6.40 10.66
N PRO A 377 -17.13 5.17 10.78
CA PRO A 377 -18.52 4.84 10.42
C PRO A 377 -19.63 5.19 11.43
N GLY A 378 -19.34 5.92 12.52
CA GLY A 378 -20.27 6.17 13.65
C GLY A 378 -21.54 7.01 13.37
N MET A 379 -21.89 7.26 12.11
CA MET A 379 -23.04 8.11 11.72
C MET A 379 -24.34 7.34 11.42
N LEU A 380 -24.28 6.02 11.20
CA LEU A 380 -25.43 5.24 10.72
C LEU A 380 -26.40 4.78 11.83
N VAL A 381 -25.96 4.78 13.10
CA VAL A 381 -26.72 4.20 14.23
C VAL A 381 -27.74 5.16 14.85
N ARG A 382 -27.65 6.47 14.55
CA ARG A 382 -28.45 7.51 15.23
C ARG A 382 -29.87 7.74 14.67
N ALA A 383 -30.23 7.13 13.54
CA ALA A 383 -31.48 7.45 12.83
C ALA A 383 -32.66 6.47 13.07
N ALA A 384 -32.48 5.39 13.84
CA ALA A 384 -33.48 4.31 13.93
C ALA A 384 -34.47 4.38 15.11
N ALA A 385 -34.41 5.39 15.99
CA ALA A 385 -34.95 5.28 17.35
C ALA A 385 -36.22 6.11 17.72
N ALA A 386 -37.20 6.34 16.83
CA ALA A 386 -38.44 7.05 17.22
C ALA A 386 -39.70 6.63 16.44
N GLY A 387 -40.71 6.06 17.13
CA GLY A 387 -42.04 5.76 16.55
C GLY A 387 -43.15 5.53 17.61
N ILE A 388 -44.37 6.05 17.39
CA ILE A 388 -45.62 5.89 18.21
C ILE A 388 -46.92 6.11 17.35
N ASP A 389 -48.09 5.55 17.72
CA ASP A 389 -49.40 5.47 17.00
C ASP A 389 -50.68 5.95 17.80
N ILE A 390 -51.81 6.30 17.11
CA ILE A 390 -52.86 7.33 17.43
C ILE A 390 -54.33 6.79 17.62
N SER A 391 -54.58 5.53 17.95
CA SER A 391 -55.92 4.93 17.73
C SER A 391 -56.99 4.93 18.86
N SER A 392 -56.84 5.59 20.02
CA SER A 392 -57.76 5.39 21.17
C SER A 392 -58.87 6.45 21.42
N LEU A 393 -59.18 7.33 20.47
CA LEU A 393 -59.88 8.61 20.74
C LEU A 393 -61.44 8.67 20.73
N VAL A 394 -62.24 7.60 20.59
CA VAL A 394 -63.65 7.79 20.11
C VAL A 394 -64.81 7.19 20.96
N SER A 395 -64.63 6.49 22.08
CA SER A 395 -65.74 5.68 22.66
C SER A 395 -66.53 6.22 23.88
N GLY A 396 -66.36 7.47 24.33
CA GLY A 396 -66.87 7.91 25.66
C GLY A 396 -68.17 8.74 25.77
N LEU A 397 -68.77 9.23 24.69
CA LEU A 397 -69.64 10.43 24.78
C LEU A 397 -71.14 10.22 25.11
N ASN A 398 -71.76 9.05 24.91
CA ASN A 398 -73.22 8.88 25.08
C ASN A 398 -73.60 7.69 25.99
N GLN A 399 -73.63 7.85 27.32
CA GLN A 399 -74.21 6.86 28.25
C GLN A 399 -75.27 7.50 29.14
N PRO A 400 -76.43 6.84 29.40
CA PRO A 400 -77.51 7.37 30.24
C PRO A 400 -77.08 7.55 31.71
N LEU A 401 -77.72 8.48 32.42
CA LEU A 401 -77.47 8.75 33.84
C LEU A 401 -77.88 7.52 34.69
N LEU A 402 -77.05 7.16 35.67
CA LEU A 402 -77.35 6.10 36.63
C LEU A 402 -78.24 6.63 37.78
N PRO A 403 -79.07 5.78 38.42
CA PRO A 403 -79.98 6.21 39.50
C PRO A 403 -79.29 6.43 40.86
N VAL A 404 -77.97 6.34 40.94
CA VAL A 404 -77.17 6.40 42.18
C VAL A 404 -76.53 7.79 42.33
N ARG A 405 -76.44 8.28 43.56
CA ARG A 405 -75.83 9.57 43.93
C ARG A 405 -74.33 9.57 43.67
N SER A 406 -73.78 10.77 43.49
CA SER A 406 -72.40 10.97 43.04
C SER A 406 -71.35 10.47 44.04
N ARG A 407 -71.57 10.66 45.34
CA ARG A 407 -70.63 10.27 46.42
C ARG A 407 -70.23 8.79 46.36
N VAL A 408 -71.20 7.89 46.16
CA VAL A 408 -70.95 6.44 46.10
C VAL A 408 -70.09 6.08 44.88
N LEU A 409 -70.34 6.76 43.74
CA LEU A 409 -69.55 6.55 42.52
C LEU A 409 -68.14 7.13 42.63
N ILE A 410 -67.96 8.24 43.36
CA ILE A 410 -66.64 8.83 43.65
C ILE A 410 -65.80 7.86 44.48
N ASP A 411 -66.36 7.32 45.57
CA ASP A 411 -65.67 6.36 46.43
C ASP A 411 -65.26 5.10 45.66
N LYS A 412 -66.19 4.56 44.85
CA LYS A 412 -65.88 3.38 44.03
C LYS A 412 -64.83 3.66 42.95
N ALA A 413 -64.84 4.85 42.35
CA ALA A 413 -63.81 5.25 41.40
C ALA A 413 -62.42 5.35 42.08
N LEU A 414 -62.34 5.93 43.29
CA LEU A 414 -61.09 6.05 44.05
C LEU A 414 -60.49 4.69 44.40
N GLU A 415 -61.32 3.72 44.81
CA GLU A 415 -60.89 2.34 45.09
C GLU A 415 -60.28 1.69 43.84
N LEU A 416 -60.97 1.75 42.69
CA LEU A 416 -60.50 1.19 41.43
C LEU A 416 -59.19 1.83 40.95
N VAL A 417 -59.05 3.15 41.12
CA VAL A 417 -57.81 3.86 40.78
C VAL A 417 -56.65 3.47 41.70
N GLY A 418 -56.91 3.11 42.96
CA GLY A 418 -55.92 2.53 43.86
C GLY A 418 -55.29 1.25 43.30
N GLU A 419 -56.11 0.37 42.73
CA GLU A 419 -55.62 -0.86 42.06
C GLU A 419 -54.82 -0.55 40.80
N VAL A 420 -55.26 0.42 39.99
CA VAL A 420 -54.53 0.86 38.78
C VAL A 420 -53.12 1.31 39.14
N LYS A 421 -52.93 2.11 40.20
CA LYS A 421 -51.60 2.56 40.65
C LYS A 421 -50.70 1.39 41.06
N THR A 422 -51.25 0.43 41.80
CA THR A 422 -50.50 -0.76 42.24
C THR A 422 -50.07 -1.62 41.04
N MET A 423 -50.97 -1.83 40.07
CA MET A 423 -50.65 -2.55 38.85
C MET A 423 -49.61 -1.82 37.99
N GLY A 424 -49.67 -0.48 37.92
CA GLY A 424 -48.66 0.33 37.24
C GLY A 424 -47.26 0.17 37.84
N LYS A 425 -47.15 0.15 39.18
CA LYS A 425 -45.88 -0.09 39.87
C LYS A 425 -45.33 -1.50 39.60
N ASN A 426 -46.17 -2.53 39.72
CA ASN A 426 -45.77 -3.91 39.47
C ASN A 426 -45.30 -4.10 38.01
N LEU A 427 -46.01 -3.50 37.05
CA LEU A 427 -45.63 -3.52 35.65
C LEU A 427 -44.26 -2.86 35.42
N LEU A 428 -44.01 -1.70 36.05
CA LEU A 428 -42.71 -1.02 35.96
C LEU A 428 -41.58 -1.90 36.51
N GLU A 429 -41.76 -2.53 37.68
CA GLU A 429 -40.75 -3.43 38.26
C GLU A 429 -40.46 -4.63 37.36
N THR A 430 -41.49 -5.21 36.73
CA THR A 430 -41.32 -6.32 35.77
C THR A 430 -40.60 -5.87 34.50
N LEU A 431 -40.93 -4.68 33.98
CA LEU A 431 -40.23 -4.09 32.82
C LEU A 431 -38.74 -3.90 33.11
N GLU A 432 -38.40 -3.28 34.25
CA GLU A 432 -37.01 -3.08 34.64
C GLU A 432 -36.24 -4.38 34.85
N LYS A 433 -36.89 -5.43 35.36
CA LYS A 433 -36.27 -6.75 35.55
C LYS A 433 -36.03 -7.43 34.21
N ARG A 434 -36.99 -7.39 33.30
CA ARG A 434 -36.84 -7.92 31.94
C ARG A 434 -35.67 -7.26 31.22
N ASP A 435 -35.64 -5.92 31.19
CA ASP A 435 -34.60 -5.16 30.49
C ASP A 435 -33.21 -5.42 31.08
N ARG A 436 -33.12 -5.62 32.41
CA ARG A 436 -31.88 -6.01 33.09
C ARG A 436 -31.39 -7.39 32.65
N GLU A 437 -32.28 -8.36 32.54
CA GLU A 437 -31.93 -9.71 32.10
C GLU A 437 -31.51 -9.74 30.62
N GLN A 438 -32.26 -9.03 29.77
CA GLN A 438 -31.90 -8.89 28.36
C GLN A 438 -30.53 -8.21 28.19
N LEU A 439 -30.23 -7.19 28.99
CA LEU A 439 -28.92 -6.53 28.97
C LEU A 439 -27.81 -7.45 29.49
N ALA A 440 -28.08 -8.30 30.48
CA ALA A 440 -27.11 -9.28 30.98
C ALA A 440 -26.76 -10.31 29.91
N LEU A 441 -27.76 -10.85 29.20
CA LEU A 441 -27.57 -11.75 28.06
C LEU A 441 -26.76 -11.08 26.95
N LEU A 442 -27.13 -9.86 26.56
CA LEU A 442 -26.41 -9.11 25.52
C LEU A 442 -24.94 -8.86 25.91
N LYS A 443 -24.69 -8.47 27.17
CA LYS A 443 -23.33 -8.29 27.68
C LYS A 443 -22.54 -9.59 27.60
N GLN A 444 -23.12 -10.69 28.05
CA GLN A 444 -22.46 -11.99 28.03
C GLN A 444 -22.12 -12.43 26.60
N ALA A 445 -23.06 -12.30 25.66
CA ALA A 445 -22.85 -12.60 24.25
C ALA A 445 -21.73 -11.76 23.63
N HIS A 446 -21.68 -10.46 23.93
CA HIS A 446 -20.58 -9.59 23.50
C HIS A 446 -19.25 -9.98 24.15
N GLU A 447 -19.26 -10.38 25.43
CA GLU A 447 -18.05 -10.78 26.15
C GLU A 447 -17.43 -12.04 25.52
N ILE A 448 -18.25 -13.04 25.19
CA ILE A 448 -17.83 -14.24 24.44
C ILE A 448 -17.22 -13.83 23.10
N LYS A 449 -17.92 -13.01 22.31
CA LYS A 449 -17.44 -12.60 20.98
C LYS A 449 -16.11 -11.83 21.04
N VAL A 450 -15.96 -10.94 22.02
CA VAL A 450 -14.71 -10.20 22.24
C VAL A 450 -13.58 -11.16 22.64
N ARG A 451 -13.87 -12.15 23.50
CA ARG A 451 -12.89 -13.17 23.87
C ARG A 451 -12.48 -14.04 22.68
N GLU A 452 -13.41 -14.45 21.83
CA GLU A 452 -13.10 -15.20 20.59
C GLU A 452 -12.19 -14.40 19.66
N LEU A 453 -12.46 -13.10 19.45
CA LEU A 453 -11.60 -12.25 18.63
C LEU A 453 -10.21 -12.06 19.26
N ALA A 454 -10.15 -11.96 20.58
CA ALA A 454 -8.88 -11.90 21.30
C ALA A 454 -8.10 -13.23 21.22
N LEU A 455 -8.78 -14.37 21.10
CA LEU A 455 -8.16 -15.68 20.94
C LEU A 455 -7.30 -15.75 19.67
N ASP A 456 -7.78 -15.21 18.55
CA ASP A 456 -7.03 -15.12 17.30
C ASP A 456 -5.74 -14.30 17.48
N VAL A 457 -5.82 -13.20 18.22
CA VAL A 457 -4.65 -12.37 18.56
C VAL A 457 -3.64 -13.17 19.38
N ARG A 458 -4.09 -13.91 20.41
CA ARG A 458 -3.21 -14.79 21.21
C ARG A 458 -2.57 -15.89 20.40
N HIS A 459 -3.31 -16.49 19.47
CA HIS A 459 -2.75 -17.47 18.55
C HIS A 459 -1.66 -16.86 17.66
N LEU A 460 -1.88 -15.64 17.14
CA LEU A 460 -0.86 -14.93 16.36
C LEU A 460 0.37 -14.55 17.21
N GLU A 461 0.19 -14.14 18.46
CA GLU A 461 1.31 -13.91 19.40
C GLU A 461 2.15 -15.17 19.60
N TRP A 462 1.50 -16.33 19.73
CA TRP A 462 2.19 -17.62 19.82
C TRP A 462 2.97 -17.93 18.53
N LYS A 463 2.36 -17.75 17.35
CA LYS A 463 3.04 -17.95 16.06
C LYS A 463 4.18 -16.96 15.82
N GLN A 464 4.04 -15.73 16.32
CA GLN A 464 5.13 -14.77 16.32
C GLN A 464 6.29 -15.24 17.20
N ALA A 465 6.02 -15.78 18.39
CA ALA A 465 7.05 -16.35 19.26
C ALA A 465 7.79 -17.51 18.58
N GLU A 466 7.07 -18.44 17.92
CA GLU A 466 7.68 -19.52 17.12
C GLU A 466 8.62 -18.97 16.04
N ALA A 467 8.15 -17.99 15.27
CA ALA A 467 8.94 -17.36 14.22
C ALA A 467 10.19 -16.62 14.77
N THR A 468 10.09 -16.02 15.97
CA THR A 468 11.26 -15.41 16.62
C THR A 468 12.30 -16.46 17.00
N THR A 469 11.90 -17.61 17.53
CA THR A 469 12.80 -18.73 17.83
C THR A 469 13.52 -19.22 16.57
N GLU A 470 12.80 -19.37 15.45
CA GLU A 470 13.40 -19.75 14.17
C GLU A 470 14.38 -18.70 13.62
N SER A 471 14.08 -17.42 13.80
CA SER A 471 14.98 -16.33 13.42
C SER A 471 16.29 -16.35 14.22
N LEU A 472 16.22 -16.66 15.52
CA LEU A 472 17.39 -16.79 16.39
C LEU A 472 18.25 -18.00 15.99
N MET A 473 17.63 -19.10 15.58
CA MET A 473 18.36 -20.26 15.03
C MET A 473 19.16 -19.88 13.78
N ARG A 474 18.58 -19.09 12.86
CA ARG A 474 19.31 -18.59 11.68
C ARG A 474 20.43 -17.62 12.05
N ALA A 475 20.20 -16.74 13.02
CA ALA A 475 21.22 -15.81 13.52
C ALA A 475 22.41 -16.56 14.16
N ARG A 476 22.12 -17.62 14.93
CA ARG A 476 23.11 -18.52 15.49
C ARG A 476 23.92 -19.23 14.41
N GLU A 477 23.27 -19.73 13.34
CA GLU A 477 23.98 -20.34 12.20
C GLU A 477 24.95 -19.35 11.54
N LEU A 478 24.56 -18.09 11.36
CA LEU A 478 25.44 -17.07 10.81
C LEU A 478 26.65 -16.78 11.73
N ALA A 479 26.42 -16.73 13.05
CA ALA A 479 27.51 -16.63 14.01
C ALA A 479 28.44 -17.86 13.97
N PHE A 480 27.89 -19.05 13.73
CA PHE A 480 28.68 -20.27 13.55
C PHE A 480 29.55 -20.19 12.28
N GLN A 481 29.03 -19.64 11.17
CA GLN A 481 29.82 -19.45 9.96
C GLN A 481 31.01 -18.51 10.19
N GLN A 482 30.83 -17.44 10.98
CA GLN A 482 31.93 -16.55 11.39
C GLN A 482 32.95 -17.30 12.26
N PHE A 483 32.50 -18.02 13.27
CA PHE A 483 33.36 -18.83 14.14
C PHE A 483 34.17 -19.86 13.34
N ARG A 484 33.50 -20.62 12.47
CA ARG A 484 34.12 -21.59 11.55
C ARG A 484 35.18 -20.94 10.66
N HIS A 485 34.90 -19.78 10.08
CA HIS A 485 35.85 -19.08 9.22
C HIS A 485 37.16 -18.76 9.97
N TYR A 486 37.07 -18.20 11.17
CA TYR A 486 38.26 -17.87 11.96
C TYR A 486 38.98 -19.10 12.51
N GLN A 487 38.25 -20.16 12.89
CA GLN A 487 38.86 -21.43 13.30
C GLN A 487 39.66 -22.10 12.16
N LEU A 488 39.18 -22.03 10.93
CA LEU A 488 39.92 -22.51 9.75
C LEU A 488 41.17 -21.66 9.46
N LEU A 489 41.09 -20.34 9.63
CA LEU A 489 42.25 -19.43 9.50
C LEU A 489 43.32 -19.69 10.56
N LEU A 490 42.91 -20.12 11.77
CA LEU A 490 43.81 -20.57 12.83
C LEU A 490 44.39 -21.97 12.59
N GLY A 491 44.05 -22.62 11.47
CA GLY A 491 44.60 -23.91 11.07
C GLY A 491 43.94 -25.12 11.74
N LYS A 492 42.79 -24.95 12.41
CA LYS A 492 42.04 -26.06 13.01
C LYS A 492 41.29 -26.85 11.94
N GLU A 493 41.22 -28.17 12.12
CA GLU A 493 40.40 -29.02 11.25
C GLU A 493 38.91 -28.84 11.55
N GLU A 494 38.08 -28.79 10.50
CA GLU A 494 36.63 -28.58 10.61
C GLU A 494 35.94 -29.62 11.51
N LYS A 495 36.49 -30.85 11.57
CA LYS A 495 35.97 -31.93 12.43
C LYS A 495 35.98 -31.57 13.93
N SER A 496 36.91 -30.72 14.37
CA SER A 496 37.09 -30.38 15.79
C SER A 496 35.94 -29.54 16.37
N PHE A 497 35.21 -28.81 15.52
CA PHE A 497 34.14 -27.89 15.96
C PHE A 497 32.81 -28.08 15.21
N LYS A 498 32.71 -29.07 14.30
CA LYS A 498 31.48 -29.33 13.53
C LYS A 498 30.27 -29.66 14.42
N ALA A 499 30.47 -30.35 15.54
CA ALA A 499 29.39 -30.72 16.46
C ALA A 499 28.63 -29.51 17.02
N ILE A 500 29.27 -28.34 17.14
CA ILE A 500 28.65 -27.10 17.64
C ILE A 500 27.53 -26.59 16.72
N LYS A 501 27.56 -26.99 15.44
CA LYS A 501 26.53 -26.63 14.45
C LYS A 501 25.25 -27.43 14.62
N GLU A 502 25.37 -28.72 14.95
CA GLU A 502 24.28 -29.70 14.84
C GLU A 502 23.30 -29.54 16.01
N LEU A 503 22.31 -28.66 15.83
CA LEU A 503 21.22 -28.42 16.76
C LEU A 503 19.87 -28.60 16.06
N THR A 504 19.06 -29.50 16.60
CA THR A 504 17.68 -29.73 16.17
C THR A 504 16.73 -28.99 17.10
N LEU A 505 15.83 -28.20 16.51
CA LEU A 505 14.80 -27.49 17.27
C LEU A 505 13.75 -28.50 17.76
N GLU A 506 13.86 -28.91 19.01
CA GLU A 506 12.87 -29.75 19.69
C GLU A 506 11.92 -28.88 20.53
N ARG A 507 10.63 -28.92 20.21
CA ARG A 507 9.58 -28.24 20.97
C ARG A 507 8.96 -29.24 21.94
N LYS A 508 9.37 -29.22 23.20
CA LYS A 508 8.77 -30.02 24.26
C LYS A 508 7.77 -29.19 25.05
N GLU A 509 6.67 -29.81 25.43
CA GLU A 509 5.70 -29.19 26.34
C GLU A 509 6.29 -29.14 27.74
N MET A 510 6.10 -28.02 28.44
CA MET A 510 6.63 -27.79 29.78
C MET A 510 5.48 -27.64 30.77
N ASP A 511 5.42 -28.56 31.74
CA ASP A 511 4.54 -28.44 32.91
C ASP A 511 5.37 -28.09 34.15
N ALA A 512 4.73 -27.58 35.20
CA ALA A 512 5.42 -27.13 36.42
C ALA A 512 6.26 -28.24 37.09
N GLU A 513 5.87 -29.50 36.95
CA GLU A 513 6.58 -30.66 37.52
C GLU A 513 7.82 -31.06 36.71
N ILE A 514 7.83 -30.78 35.41
CA ILE A 514 8.90 -31.21 34.47
C ILE A 514 9.79 -30.01 34.08
N PHE A 515 9.47 -28.80 34.56
CA PHE A 515 10.17 -27.56 34.18
C PHE A 515 11.67 -27.64 34.45
N ASP A 516 12.08 -28.06 35.65
CA ASP A 516 13.49 -28.13 36.03
C ASP A 516 14.25 -29.14 35.15
N GLU A 517 13.65 -30.29 34.84
CA GLU A 517 14.24 -31.32 33.97
C GLU A 517 14.41 -30.82 32.53
N VAL A 518 13.37 -30.22 31.95
CA VAL A 518 13.42 -29.69 30.57
C VAL A 518 14.36 -28.48 30.49
N TYR A 519 14.39 -27.63 31.51
CA TYR A 519 15.28 -26.47 31.53
C TYR A 519 16.77 -26.89 31.57
N GLU A 520 17.13 -27.87 32.38
CA GLU A 520 18.49 -28.44 32.39
C GLU A 520 18.85 -29.10 31.05
N GLU A 521 17.90 -29.79 30.41
CA GLU A 521 18.10 -30.35 29.07
C GLU A 521 18.34 -29.25 28.02
N LEU A 522 17.55 -28.16 28.05
CA LEU A 522 17.71 -27.01 27.16
C LEU A 522 19.06 -26.30 27.38
N ILE A 523 19.53 -26.19 28.61
CA ILE A 523 20.88 -25.68 28.91
C ILE A 523 21.94 -26.58 28.30
N GLY A 524 21.81 -27.89 28.48
CA GLY A 524 22.74 -28.88 27.93
C GLY A 524 22.82 -28.85 26.40
N GLN A 525 21.70 -28.61 25.73
CA GLN A 525 21.63 -28.50 24.27
C GLN A 525 22.13 -27.14 23.75
N TYR A 526 21.56 -26.04 24.23
CA TYR A 526 21.73 -24.72 23.59
C TYR A 526 22.79 -23.82 24.26
N ALA A 527 23.06 -23.99 25.56
CA ALA A 527 23.96 -23.11 26.32
C ALA A 527 25.31 -23.77 26.67
N GLN A 528 25.73 -24.78 25.90
CA GLN A 528 27.03 -25.43 26.09
C GLN A 528 28.17 -24.41 26.02
N ALA A 529 29.08 -24.46 27.00
CA ALA A 529 30.26 -23.61 27.02
C ALA A 529 31.21 -23.98 25.87
N ILE A 530 31.53 -23.01 25.02
CA ILE A 530 32.52 -23.17 23.94
C ILE A 530 33.88 -22.72 24.48
N GLU A 531 34.92 -23.54 24.29
CA GLU A 531 36.27 -23.21 24.72
C GLU A 531 36.81 -22.01 23.94
N LEU A 532 37.35 -21.01 24.66
CA LEU A 532 37.93 -19.81 24.07
C LEU A 532 39.43 -20.03 23.80
N GLU A 533 39.90 -19.53 22.67
CA GLU A 533 41.31 -19.59 22.30
C GLU A 533 42.15 -18.68 23.19
N ALA A 534 43.22 -19.22 23.77
CA ALA A 534 44.16 -18.44 24.55
C ALA A 534 45.05 -17.58 23.64
N LEU A 535 45.30 -16.33 24.04
CA LEU A 535 46.31 -15.51 23.39
C LEU A 535 47.71 -16.06 23.68
N PRO A 536 48.61 -16.08 22.69
CA PRO A 536 49.99 -16.49 22.91
C PRO A 536 50.69 -15.57 23.94
N PRO A 537 51.60 -16.10 24.76
CA PRO A 537 52.32 -15.28 25.74
C PRO A 537 53.18 -14.23 25.03
N ARG A 538 53.05 -12.97 25.45
CA ARG A 538 53.85 -11.87 24.88
C ARG A 538 55.34 -12.01 25.28
N PRO A 539 56.28 -11.78 24.36
CA PRO A 539 57.71 -11.75 24.69
C PRO A 539 58.02 -10.62 25.69
N LYS A 540 58.96 -10.86 26.62
CA LYS A 540 59.35 -9.88 27.65
C LYS A 540 60.04 -8.67 27.01
N ALA A 541 59.81 -7.47 27.55
CA ALA A 541 60.43 -6.24 27.07
C ALA A 541 61.96 -6.37 27.00
N GLY A 542 62.52 -6.27 25.79
CA GLY A 542 63.96 -6.38 25.52
C GLY A 542 64.40 -7.61 24.71
N SER A 543 63.52 -8.58 24.41
CA SER A 543 63.84 -9.65 23.46
C SER A 543 63.63 -9.20 22.00
N SER A 544 64.55 -9.58 21.11
CA SER A 544 64.42 -9.32 19.67
C SER A 544 63.38 -10.28 19.08
N PRO A 545 62.50 -9.86 18.15
CA PRO A 545 61.55 -10.75 17.49
C PRO A 545 62.24 -12.01 16.94
N LYS A 546 63.50 -11.91 16.52
CA LYS A 546 64.29 -13.06 16.05
C LYS A 546 64.41 -14.26 17.01
N SER A 547 64.30 -14.09 18.33
CA SER A 547 64.48 -15.19 19.29
C SER A 547 63.17 -15.87 19.71
N GLU A 548 62.02 -15.26 19.47
CA GLU A 548 60.71 -15.79 19.91
C GLU A 548 59.63 -15.73 18.81
N ALA A 549 59.78 -14.83 17.85
CA ALA A 549 58.87 -14.49 16.75
C ALA A 549 59.56 -14.67 15.39
N GLY A 550 59.47 -15.89 14.85
CA GLY A 550 60.00 -16.23 13.53
C GLY A 550 60.14 -17.73 13.35
N ALA A 551 60.29 -18.17 12.09
CA ALA A 551 60.24 -19.56 11.61
C ALA A 551 61.10 -20.63 12.31
N THR A 552 61.93 -20.26 13.29
CA THR A 552 62.76 -21.17 14.10
C THR A 552 62.62 -20.92 15.62
N GLY A 553 61.71 -20.03 16.04
CA GLY A 553 61.37 -19.73 17.44
C GLY A 553 60.20 -20.59 17.96
N LYS A 554 59.95 -20.55 19.27
CA LYS A 554 58.91 -21.37 19.95
C LYS A 554 57.46 -20.89 19.74
N GLY A 555 57.22 -19.78 19.04
CA GLY A 555 55.88 -19.27 18.74
C GLY A 555 55.26 -19.92 17.51
N VAL A 556 53.99 -20.34 17.60
CA VAL A 556 53.23 -20.86 16.45
C VAL A 556 52.66 -19.68 15.67
N LEU A 557 53.21 -19.39 14.50
CA LEU A 557 52.62 -18.44 13.55
C LEU A 557 51.60 -19.18 12.69
N ASN A 558 50.34 -18.78 12.77
CA ASN A 558 49.28 -19.28 11.89
C ASN A 558 49.42 -18.60 10.51
N LEU A 559 50.28 -19.17 9.67
CA LEU A 559 50.61 -18.66 8.34
C LEU A 559 49.79 -19.36 7.26
N LEU A 560 49.37 -18.59 6.26
CA LEU A 560 48.89 -19.16 5.00
C LEU A 560 50.07 -19.79 4.23
N LYS A 561 49.77 -20.73 3.33
CA LYS A 561 50.81 -21.41 2.54
C LYS A 561 51.74 -20.45 1.78
N SER A 562 51.17 -19.40 1.19
CA SER A 562 51.93 -18.36 0.48
C SER A 562 52.82 -17.52 1.41
N GLU A 563 52.35 -17.24 2.63
CA GLU A 563 53.07 -16.43 3.61
C GLU A 563 54.21 -17.21 4.26
N ALA A 564 54.01 -18.51 4.47
CA ALA A 564 55.07 -19.42 4.87
C ALA A 564 56.19 -19.48 3.81
N ALA A 565 55.84 -19.56 2.52
CA ALA A 565 56.81 -19.51 1.43
C ALA A 565 57.52 -18.14 1.36
N GLU A 566 56.79 -17.04 1.57
CA GLU A 566 57.38 -15.69 1.63
C GLU A 566 58.46 -15.59 2.72
N LEU A 567 58.12 -15.94 3.96
CA LEU A 567 59.01 -15.86 5.12
C LEU A 567 60.17 -16.86 5.10
N ASN A 568 59.92 -18.09 4.65
CA ASN A 568 60.87 -19.19 4.81
C ASN A 568 61.69 -19.48 3.55
N GLU A 569 61.17 -19.13 2.37
CA GLU A 569 61.84 -19.44 1.09
C GLU A 569 62.29 -18.17 0.38
N HIS A 570 61.41 -17.17 0.23
CA HIS A 570 61.73 -15.96 -0.54
C HIS A 570 62.69 -15.02 0.19
N PHE A 571 62.43 -14.69 1.46
CA PHE A 571 63.30 -13.77 2.22
C PHE A 571 64.75 -14.30 2.38
N PRO A 572 64.98 -15.57 2.77
CA PRO A 572 66.32 -16.13 2.81
C PRO A 572 66.98 -16.23 1.43
N GLY A 573 66.22 -16.63 0.40
CA GLY A 573 66.74 -16.74 -0.96
C GLY A 573 67.23 -15.42 -1.57
N ILE A 574 66.64 -14.27 -1.18
CA ILE A 574 67.12 -12.95 -1.59
C ILE A 574 68.45 -12.61 -0.92
N LEU A 575 68.58 -12.88 0.39
CA LEU A 575 69.82 -12.62 1.13
C LEU A 575 70.98 -13.47 0.61
N ASP A 576 70.75 -14.76 0.31
CA ASP A 576 71.76 -15.66 -0.24
C ASP A 576 72.23 -15.22 -1.63
N LYS A 577 71.30 -14.78 -2.49
CA LYS A 577 71.64 -14.22 -3.81
C LYS A 577 72.44 -12.92 -3.70
N LEU A 578 72.10 -12.06 -2.73
CA LEU A 578 72.83 -10.82 -2.49
C LEU A 578 74.26 -11.10 -2.03
N GLU A 579 74.45 -12.01 -1.07
CA GLU A 579 75.78 -12.40 -0.59
C GLU A 579 76.65 -12.95 -1.71
N LYS A 580 76.12 -13.86 -2.54
CA LYS A 580 76.82 -14.35 -3.74
C LYS A 580 77.18 -13.23 -4.72
N THR A 581 76.25 -12.31 -4.98
CA THR A 581 76.49 -11.19 -5.91
C THR A 581 77.60 -10.26 -5.43
N ILE A 582 77.68 -10.03 -4.11
CA ILE A 582 78.73 -9.21 -3.49
C ILE A 582 80.08 -9.93 -3.58
N GLU A 583 80.13 -11.24 -3.27
CA GLU A 583 81.35 -12.05 -3.38
C GLU A 583 81.88 -12.08 -4.82
N GLU A 584 81.03 -12.39 -5.79
CA GLU A 584 81.38 -12.39 -7.22
C GLU A 584 81.79 -11.00 -7.74
N GLY A 585 81.18 -9.94 -7.20
CA GLY A 585 81.50 -8.55 -7.53
C GLY A 585 82.83 -8.10 -6.95
N LEU A 586 83.18 -8.56 -5.74
CA LEU A 586 84.46 -8.33 -5.09
C LEU A 586 85.58 -9.02 -5.88
N ASP A 587 85.39 -10.29 -6.24
CA ASP A 587 86.33 -11.08 -7.04
C ASP A 587 86.57 -10.50 -8.44
N ARG A 588 85.50 -10.06 -9.12
CA ARG A 588 85.61 -9.40 -10.43
C ARG A 588 86.39 -8.08 -10.35
N LYS A 589 86.14 -7.26 -9.33
CA LYS A 589 86.82 -5.97 -9.15
C LYS A 589 88.28 -6.13 -8.69
N MET A 590 88.58 -7.14 -7.87
CA MET A 590 89.95 -7.51 -7.51
C MET A 590 90.76 -7.97 -8.72
N LYS A 591 90.16 -8.76 -9.63
CA LYS A 591 90.81 -9.19 -10.89
C LYS A 591 91.01 -8.06 -11.91
N ALA A 592 90.19 -7.01 -11.88
CA ALA A 592 90.30 -5.83 -12.75
C ALA A 592 91.37 -4.81 -12.28
N MET A 593 92.06 -5.06 -11.17
CA MET A 593 93.08 -4.19 -10.58
C MET A 593 94.47 -4.43 -11.20
N ILE A 594 94.59 -4.31 -12.54
CA ILE A 594 95.88 -4.28 -13.25
C ILE A 594 96.18 -2.81 -13.59
N PRO A 595 97.32 -2.23 -13.19
CA PRO A 595 97.67 -0.86 -13.54
C PRO A 595 98.04 -0.73 -15.02
N ASP A 596 97.37 0.14 -15.76
CA ASP A 596 97.76 0.51 -17.13
C ASP A 596 98.98 1.46 -17.09
N PHE A 597 100.14 0.98 -17.55
CA PHE A 597 101.31 1.82 -17.78
C PHE A 597 101.31 2.37 -19.20
N THR A 598 101.08 3.67 -19.35
CA THR A 598 101.30 4.39 -20.62
C THR A 598 102.70 5.01 -20.61
N VAL A 599 103.58 4.55 -21.50
CA VAL A 599 104.90 5.14 -21.75
C VAL A 599 104.87 5.82 -23.12
N SER A 600 105.12 7.13 -23.17
CA SER A 600 105.24 7.91 -24.41
C SER A 600 106.52 8.75 -24.39
N LYS A 601 107.22 8.87 -25.53
CA LYS A 601 108.48 9.63 -25.71
C LYS A 601 108.41 10.57 -26.92
N ALA A 602 109.00 11.77 -26.74
CA ALA A 602 109.32 12.89 -27.66
C ALA A 602 108.17 13.89 -27.95
N PRO A 603 108.41 15.20 -28.27
CA PRO A 603 109.64 15.86 -28.79
C PRO A 603 110.02 17.24 -28.13
N GLN A 604 111.14 17.87 -28.51
CA GLN A 604 111.54 19.21 -28.03
C GLN A 604 110.53 20.30 -28.47
N GLY A 605 109.83 20.90 -27.50
CA GLY A 605 109.18 22.21 -27.64
C GLY A 605 107.64 22.21 -27.55
N VAL A 606 107.13 22.70 -26.41
CA VAL A 606 105.73 23.06 -26.05
C VAL A 606 104.84 21.94 -25.45
N GLY A 607 104.61 22.04 -24.13
CA GLY A 607 103.34 21.72 -23.46
C GLY A 607 103.19 20.34 -22.80
N GLU A 608 103.50 20.25 -21.51
CA GLU A 608 103.39 19.04 -20.66
C GLU A 608 102.02 18.94 -19.95
N THR A 609 101.46 17.74 -19.86
CA THR A 609 100.64 17.35 -18.69
C THR A 609 100.77 15.86 -18.43
N THR A 610 101.54 15.49 -17.41
CA THR A 610 101.64 14.14 -16.86
C THR A 610 100.58 13.96 -15.77
N LYS A 611 99.66 13.01 -15.95
CA LYS A 611 98.63 12.67 -14.95
C LYS A 611 99.04 11.40 -14.20
N ILE A 612 99.54 11.57 -12.97
CA ILE A 612 99.71 10.47 -12.01
C ILE A 612 98.36 10.23 -11.34
N SER A 613 97.62 9.21 -11.79
CA SER A 613 96.26 8.92 -11.34
C SER A 613 96.23 8.06 -10.06
N GLY A 614 96.52 8.67 -8.89
CA GLY A 614 96.25 8.05 -7.59
C GLY A 614 94.76 7.95 -7.23
N GLY A 615 93.88 8.65 -7.97
CA GLY A 615 92.44 8.72 -7.69
C GLY A 615 91.64 7.46 -8.03
N ALA A 616 92.07 6.66 -9.01
CA ALA A 616 91.32 5.48 -9.45
C ALA A 616 91.37 4.32 -8.45
N ILE A 617 92.51 4.13 -7.76
CA ILE A 617 92.69 3.08 -6.75
C ILE A 617 91.96 3.47 -5.45
N ALA A 618 92.07 4.72 -5.01
CA ALA A 618 91.34 5.21 -3.84
C ALA A 618 89.81 5.19 -4.09
N TYR A 619 89.36 5.51 -5.30
CA TYR A 619 87.96 5.38 -5.70
C TYR A 619 87.51 3.91 -5.76
N ALA A 620 88.32 2.98 -6.25
CA ALA A 620 88.00 1.56 -6.28
C ALA A 620 87.89 0.95 -4.87
N VAL A 621 88.85 1.23 -3.98
CA VAL A 621 88.84 0.79 -2.59
C VAL A 621 87.70 1.43 -1.81
N GLY A 622 87.48 2.74 -2.01
CA GLY A 622 86.34 3.47 -1.43
C GLY A 622 85.00 2.90 -1.90
N LYS A 623 84.86 2.58 -3.19
CA LYS A 623 83.64 1.98 -3.76
C LYS A 623 83.39 0.56 -3.23
N ILE A 624 84.43 -0.26 -3.03
CA ILE A 624 84.29 -1.59 -2.41
C ILE A 624 83.82 -1.46 -0.95
N LEU A 625 84.38 -0.54 -0.18
CA LEU A 625 83.94 -0.28 1.19
C LEU A 625 82.49 0.23 1.22
N MET A 626 82.13 1.14 0.32
CA MET A 626 80.76 1.65 0.20
C MET A 626 79.77 0.58 -0.27
N ASP A 627 80.15 -0.32 -1.18
CA ASP A 627 79.34 -1.46 -1.62
C ASP A 627 79.11 -2.44 -0.46
N LYS A 628 80.12 -2.67 0.39
CA LYS A 628 79.98 -3.49 1.60
C LYS A 628 79.09 -2.82 2.65
N ILE A 629 79.25 -1.51 2.89
CA ILE A 629 78.38 -0.74 3.82
C ILE A 629 76.93 -0.75 3.30
N ARG A 630 76.72 -0.56 1.99
CA ARG A 630 75.39 -0.66 1.36
C ARG A 630 74.80 -2.05 1.48
N ALA A 631 75.60 -3.10 1.29
CA ALA A 631 75.18 -4.48 1.46
C ALA A 631 74.77 -4.79 2.91
N GLU A 632 75.55 -4.34 3.89
CA GLU A 632 75.23 -4.51 5.31
C GLU A 632 73.98 -3.70 5.71
N ALA A 633 73.81 -2.49 5.16
CA ALA A 633 72.61 -1.69 5.35
C ALA A 633 71.38 -2.38 4.74
N PHE A 634 71.46 -2.85 3.50
CA PHE A 634 70.40 -3.59 2.82
C PHE A 634 70.04 -4.90 3.55
N LYS A 635 71.04 -5.64 4.06
CA LYS A 635 70.82 -6.83 4.90
C LYS A 635 70.09 -6.49 6.20
N LYS A 636 70.37 -5.36 6.82
CA LYS A 636 69.66 -4.88 8.02
C LYS A 636 68.24 -4.43 7.68
N GLU A 637 68.05 -3.72 6.57
CA GLU A 637 66.75 -3.28 6.06
C GLU A 637 65.84 -4.48 5.74
N HIS A 638 66.33 -5.47 4.98
CA HIS A 638 65.56 -6.67 4.68
C HIS A 638 65.21 -7.49 5.92
N LYS A 639 66.13 -7.60 6.89
CA LYS A 639 65.83 -8.22 8.18
C LYS A 639 64.78 -7.44 8.97
N ALA A 640 64.80 -6.11 8.90
CA ALA A 640 63.80 -5.25 9.51
C ALA A 640 62.43 -5.40 8.83
N ILE A 641 62.39 -5.48 7.50
CA ILE A 641 61.16 -5.75 6.73
C ILE A 641 60.60 -7.12 7.07
N ALA A 642 61.43 -8.17 7.10
CA ALA A 642 61.02 -9.51 7.49
C ALA A 642 60.47 -9.53 8.92
N ALA A 643 61.14 -8.89 9.88
CA ALA A 643 60.65 -8.77 11.25
C ALA A 643 59.33 -7.97 11.33
N GLY A 644 59.19 -6.90 10.55
CA GLY A 644 57.96 -6.13 10.46
C GLY A 644 56.79 -6.95 9.88
N LYS A 645 57.06 -7.77 8.85
CA LYS A 645 56.09 -8.70 8.26
C LYS A 645 55.67 -9.80 9.23
N THR A 646 56.63 -10.39 9.95
CA THR A 646 56.34 -11.37 11.00
C THR A 646 55.45 -10.76 12.09
N ALA A 647 55.77 -9.56 12.57
CA ALA A 647 54.95 -8.87 13.57
C ALA A 647 53.54 -8.52 13.05
N GLN A 648 53.39 -8.19 11.77
CA GLN A 648 52.06 -8.00 11.15
C GLN A 648 51.24 -9.29 11.16
N TYR A 649 51.85 -10.43 10.84
CA TYR A 649 51.16 -11.72 10.87
C TYR A 649 50.79 -12.16 12.29
N GLU A 650 51.62 -11.83 13.29
CA GLU A 650 51.29 -12.03 14.70
C GLU A 650 50.10 -11.19 15.16
N ARG A 651 50.08 -9.89 14.83
CA ARG A 651 48.94 -9.03 15.18
C ARG A 651 47.65 -9.50 14.52
N ARG A 652 47.74 -9.93 13.26
CA ARG A 652 46.60 -10.47 12.55
C ARG A 652 46.10 -11.80 13.15
N SER A 653 47.01 -12.68 13.60
CA SER A 653 46.60 -13.93 14.25
C SER A 653 45.98 -13.67 15.63
N GLU A 654 46.48 -12.68 16.39
CA GLU A 654 45.83 -12.17 17.61
C GLU A 654 44.41 -11.65 17.30
N ASP A 655 44.23 -10.91 16.20
CA ASP A 655 42.91 -10.43 15.76
C ASP A 655 41.98 -11.59 15.38
N TRP A 656 42.47 -12.63 14.70
CA TRP A 656 41.68 -13.83 14.40
C TRP A 656 41.26 -14.58 15.66
N ILE A 657 42.15 -14.70 16.64
CA ILE A 657 41.84 -15.26 17.97
C ILE A 657 40.72 -14.45 18.64
N LEU A 658 40.84 -13.12 18.63
CA LEU A 658 39.82 -12.25 19.21
C LEU A 658 38.47 -12.40 18.50
N GLN A 659 38.45 -12.38 17.16
CA GLN A 659 37.20 -12.54 16.39
C GLN A 659 36.59 -13.92 16.57
N SER A 660 37.41 -14.98 16.64
CA SER A 660 36.95 -16.33 16.98
C SER A 660 36.29 -16.37 18.36
N ASN A 661 36.93 -15.78 19.37
CA ASN A 661 36.40 -15.74 20.73
C ASN A 661 35.11 -14.90 20.86
N LEU A 662 35.02 -13.79 20.13
CA LEU A 662 33.78 -13.01 20.05
C LEU A 662 32.66 -13.81 19.38
N ALA A 663 32.96 -14.53 18.30
CA ALA A 663 31.98 -15.39 17.63
C ALA A 663 31.54 -16.56 18.52
N ALA A 664 32.46 -17.18 19.26
CA ALA A 664 32.16 -18.22 20.26
C ALA A 664 31.25 -17.68 21.38
N THR A 665 31.55 -16.48 21.89
CA THR A 665 30.72 -15.84 22.91
C THR A 665 29.32 -15.51 22.38
N ARG A 666 29.22 -15.01 21.14
CA ARG A 666 27.92 -14.79 20.47
C ARG A 666 27.12 -16.07 20.29
N LEU A 667 27.77 -17.19 19.98
CA LEU A 667 27.09 -18.49 19.90
C LEU A 667 26.49 -18.90 21.25
N MET A 668 27.22 -18.71 22.34
CA MET A 668 26.71 -18.96 23.70
C MET A 668 25.57 -17.99 24.05
N GLU A 669 25.67 -16.72 23.67
CA GLU A 669 24.62 -15.71 23.89
C GLU A 669 23.33 -16.07 23.14
N PHE A 670 23.42 -16.37 21.84
CA PHE A 670 22.26 -16.83 21.06
C PHE A 670 21.69 -18.12 21.61
N GLY A 671 22.52 -19.04 22.09
CA GLY A 671 22.09 -20.23 22.82
C GLY A 671 21.16 -19.91 23.99
N ARG A 672 21.57 -18.99 24.87
CA ARG A 672 20.74 -18.54 26.00
C ARG A 672 19.48 -17.78 25.58
N GLN A 673 19.56 -16.97 24.52
CA GLN A 673 18.40 -16.26 23.96
C GLN A 673 17.38 -17.24 23.38
N ILE A 674 17.83 -18.32 22.74
CA ILE A 674 16.94 -19.39 22.23
C ILE A 674 16.21 -20.06 23.39
N ILE A 675 16.90 -20.37 24.51
CA ILE A 675 16.25 -20.92 25.71
C ILE A 675 15.16 -19.97 26.22
N ALA A 676 15.46 -18.68 26.35
CA ALA A 676 14.48 -17.69 26.78
C ALA A 676 13.29 -17.57 25.80
N SER A 677 13.54 -17.68 24.49
CA SER A 677 12.51 -17.66 23.46
C SER A 677 11.61 -18.90 23.53
N LEU A 678 12.18 -20.09 23.76
CA LEU A 678 11.43 -21.34 23.93
C LEU A 678 10.54 -21.31 25.18
N ILE A 679 11.04 -20.78 26.30
CA ILE A 679 10.21 -20.57 27.50
C ILE A 679 9.08 -19.59 27.20
N ARG A 680 9.36 -18.50 26.48
CA ARG A 680 8.33 -17.53 26.07
C ARG A 680 7.27 -18.15 25.17
N GLU A 681 7.66 -19.02 24.24
CA GLU A 681 6.72 -19.79 23.40
C GLU A 681 5.75 -20.60 24.27
N GLN A 682 6.24 -21.27 25.32
CA GLN A 682 5.39 -22.02 26.26
C GLN A 682 4.48 -21.09 27.08
N ILE A 683 4.98 -19.94 27.54
CA ILE A 683 4.17 -18.95 28.27
C ILE A 683 3.00 -18.48 27.40
N VAL A 684 3.27 -18.05 26.17
CA VAL A 684 2.22 -17.54 25.27
C VAL A 684 1.25 -18.65 24.86
N ARG A 685 1.74 -19.88 24.67
CA ARG A 685 0.89 -21.05 24.45
C ARG A 685 -0.02 -21.33 25.64
N HIS A 686 0.50 -21.21 26.86
CA HIS A 686 -0.30 -21.37 28.07
C HIS A 686 -1.33 -20.24 28.23
N GLU A 687 -0.97 -18.99 27.93
CA GLU A 687 -1.92 -17.86 27.89
C GLU A 687 -3.06 -18.11 26.88
N TYR A 688 -2.74 -18.65 25.71
CA TYR A 688 -3.74 -19.07 24.72
C TYR A 688 -4.70 -20.12 25.30
N ASN A 689 -4.18 -21.16 25.97
CA ASN A 689 -5.00 -22.20 26.60
C ASN A 689 -5.87 -21.63 27.75
N ILE A 690 -5.33 -20.71 28.57
CA ILE A 690 -6.10 -20.01 29.60
C ILE A 690 -7.25 -19.23 28.96
N HIS A 691 -7.00 -18.52 27.86
CA HIS A 691 -8.04 -17.79 27.15
C HIS A 691 -9.13 -18.72 26.58
N GLN A 692 -8.77 -19.90 26.06
CA GLN A 692 -9.75 -20.92 25.68
C GLN A 692 -10.62 -21.34 26.87
N LYS A 693 -10.00 -21.62 28.03
CA LYS A 693 -10.74 -21.98 29.25
C LYS A 693 -11.65 -20.85 29.75
N GLN A 694 -11.25 -19.59 29.59
CA GLN A 694 -12.11 -18.45 29.91
C GLN A 694 -13.32 -18.35 28.97
N ILE A 695 -13.16 -18.68 27.68
CA ILE A 695 -14.28 -18.75 26.73
C ILE A 695 -15.24 -19.85 27.18
N GLU A 696 -14.75 -21.06 27.46
CA GLU A 696 -15.58 -22.17 27.96
C GLU A 696 -16.37 -21.77 29.22
N GLN A 697 -15.72 -21.14 30.22
CA GLN A 697 -16.40 -20.63 31.41
C GLN A 697 -17.45 -19.54 31.10
N SER A 698 -17.21 -18.72 30.06
CA SER A 698 -18.16 -17.69 29.63
C SER A 698 -19.38 -18.30 28.96
N GLU A 699 -19.19 -19.35 28.17
CA GLU A 699 -20.28 -20.13 27.59
C GLU A 699 -21.11 -20.84 28.66
N GLU A 700 -20.48 -21.37 29.71
CA GLU A 700 -21.19 -21.94 30.87
C GLU A 700 -22.05 -20.90 31.59
N ILE A 701 -21.55 -19.67 31.76
CA ILE A 701 -22.33 -18.56 32.34
C ILE A 701 -23.51 -18.18 31.43
N ASP A 702 -23.29 -18.14 30.11
CA ASP A 702 -24.35 -17.84 29.14
C ASP A 702 -25.46 -18.90 29.16
N ALA A 703 -25.08 -20.18 29.20
CA ALA A 703 -26.01 -21.29 29.36
C ALA A 703 -26.81 -21.17 30.66
N PHE A 704 -26.15 -20.85 31.78
CA PHE A 704 -26.83 -20.61 33.05
C PHE A 704 -27.84 -19.44 33.00
N LEU A 705 -27.50 -18.34 32.30
CA LEU A 705 -28.41 -17.20 32.15
C LEU A 705 -29.66 -17.53 31.33
N HIS A 706 -29.56 -18.45 30.38
CA HIS A 706 -30.71 -18.97 29.63
C HIS A 706 -31.54 -19.96 30.46
N ASP A 707 -30.88 -20.88 31.15
CA ASP A 707 -31.53 -22.01 31.85
C ASP A 707 -32.14 -21.64 33.21
N LYS A 708 -31.71 -20.54 33.84
CA LYS A 708 -32.26 -20.14 35.13
C LYS A 708 -33.76 -19.85 35.04
N PHE A 709 -34.49 -20.14 36.12
CA PHE A 709 -35.94 -19.90 36.17
C PHE A 709 -36.33 -18.42 36.00
N THR A 710 -35.52 -17.50 36.55
CA THR A 710 -35.76 -16.04 36.46
C THR A 710 -35.10 -15.44 35.21
N ASN A 711 -35.41 -16.01 34.04
CA ASN A 711 -34.87 -15.59 32.75
C ASN A 711 -35.71 -14.48 32.09
N GLU A 712 -35.27 -14.01 30.90
CA GLU A 712 -35.99 -13.01 30.12
C GLU A 712 -37.41 -13.48 29.77
N GLU A 713 -37.59 -14.76 29.43
CA GLU A 713 -38.86 -15.32 29.01
C GLU A 713 -39.94 -15.21 30.09
N LEU A 714 -39.60 -15.52 31.35
CA LEU A 714 -40.50 -15.37 32.49
C LEU A 714 -40.99 -13.93 32.63
N TYR A 715 -40.06 -12.96 32.62
CA TYR A 715 -40.43 -11.55 32.78
C TYR A 715 -41.16 -11.00 31.55
N GLY A 716 -40.86 -11.51 30.35
CA GLY A 716 -41.60 -11.22 29.12
C GLY A 716 -43.06 -11.69 29.20
N TRP A 717 -43.29 -12.89 29.70
CA TRP A 717 -44.64 -13.40 29.97
C TRP A 717 -45.36 -12.56 31.04
N MET A 718 -44.71 -12.30 32.18
CA MET A 718 -45.28 -11.47 33.24
C MET A 718 -45.65 -10.06 32.76
N GLN A 719 -44.79 -9.44 31.94
CA GLN A 719 -45.07 -8.13 31.35
C GLN A 719 -46.34 -8.16 30.50
N GLY A 720 -46.52 -9.20 29.68
CA GLY A 720 -47.71 -9.35 28.83
C GLY A 720 -49.00 -9.42 29.65
N GLU A 721 -49.03 -10.31 30.65
CA GLU A 721 -50.19 -10.48 31.52
C GLU A 721 -50.49 -9.23 32.36
N LEU A 722 -49.47 -8.65 33.00
CA LEU A 722 -49.63 -7.44 33.82
C LEU A 722 -50.08 -6.23 32.97
N SER A 723 -49.57 -6.07 31.75
CA SER A 723 -49.97 -4.97 30.87
C SER A 723 -51.44 -5.06 30.46
N LYS A 724 -51.93 -6.28 30.23
CA LYS A 724 -53.35 -6.52 29.90
C LYS A 724 -54.25 -6.16 31.08
N LEU A 725 -53.94 -6.72 32.26
CA LEU A 725 -54.70 -6.44 33.48
C LEU A 725 -54.68 -4.95 33.82
N PHE A 726 -53.53 -4.29 33.71
CA PHE A 726 -53.39 -2.87 33.98
C PHE A 726 -54.32 -2.00 33.12
N TYR A 727 -54.40 -2.28 31.81
CA TYR A 727 -55.30 -1.53 30.92
C TYR A 727 -56.79 -1.79 31.19
N GLU A 728 -57.15 -3.04 31.50
CA GLU A 728 -58.53 -3.41 31.85
C GLU A 728 -59.00 -2.70 33.13
N TYR A 729 -58.18 -2.69 34.18
CA TYR A 729 -58.46 -1.95 35.42
C TYR A 729 -58.52 -0.44 35.17
N TYR A 730 -57.63 0.12 34.35
CA TYR A 730 -57.65 1.54 33.99
C TYR A 730 -58.97 1.92 33.32
N LYS A 731 -59.41 1.14 32.31
CA LYS A 731 -60.66 1.41 31.59
C LYS A 731 -61.86 1.37 32.54
N LEU A 732 -61.93 0.37 33.41
CA LEU A 732 -63.00 0.24 34.40
C LEU A 732 -63.03 1.43 35.38
N ALA A 733 -61.85 1.84 35.87
CA ALA A 733 -61.71 2.99 36.76
C ALA A 733 -62.12 4.31 36.06
N PHE A 734 -61.68 4.50 34.82
CA PHE A 734 -62.00 5.68 34.01
C PHE A 734 -63.50 5.80 33.71
N ASP A 735 -64.14 4.71 33.29
CA ASP A 735 -65.58 4.68 33.00
C ASP A 735 -66.40 5.00 34.27
N THR A 736 -65.96 4.51 35.42
CA THR A 736 -66.60 4.77 36.73
C THR A 736 -66.41 6.22 37.15
N ALA A 737 -65.21 6.79 36.98
CA ALA A 737 -64.92 8.20 37.24
C ALA A 737 -65.79 9.13 36.38
N LYS A 738 -65.96 8.80 35.09
CA LYS A 738 -66.83 9.56 34.18
C LYS A 738 -68.31 9.51 34.58
N LYS A 739 -68.78 8.37 35.07
CA LYS A 739 -70.14 8.23 35.63
C LYS A 739 -70.30 9.08 36.90
N ALA A 740 -69.30 9.09 37.77
CA ALA A 740 -69.28 9.91 38.97
C ALA A 740 -69.36 11.42 38.64
N GLU A 741 -68.58 11.89 37.66
CA GLU A 741 -68.62 13.28 37.18
C GLU A 741 -70.01 13.70 36.70
N ARG A 742 -70.67 12.84 35.90
CA ARG A 742 -72.04 13.10 35.41
C ARG A 742 -73.07 13.15 36.54
N ALA A 743 -73.00 12.19 37.47
CA ALA A 743 -73.89 12.16 38.64
C ALA A 743 -73.71 13.41 39.51
N MET A 744 -72.47 13.88 39.70
CA MET A 744 -72.17 15.10 40.45
C MET A 744 -72.76 16.36 39.78
N LYS A 745 -72.60 16.50 38.47
CA LYS A 745 -73.18 17.62 37.70
C LYS A 745 -74.70 17.61 37.79
N HIS A 746 -75.33 16.45 37.68
CA HIS A 746 -76.77 16.30 37.85
C HIS A 746 -77.25 16.63 39.28
N GLU A 747 -76.50 16.24 40.31
CA GLU A 747 -76.87 16.46 41.71
C GLU A 747 -76.75 17.94 42.12
N LEU A 748 -75.66 18.61 41.71
CA LEU A 748 -75.37 19.98 42.13
C LEU A 748 -75.92 21.05 41.19
N MET A 749 -76.05 20.80 39.87
CA MET A 749 -76.54 21.75 38.85
C MET A 749 -76.07 23.19 39.10
N ARG A 750 -74.76 23.36 39.15
CA ARG A 750 -74.10 24.63 39.41
C ARG A 750 -73.35 25.06 38.16
N PRO A 751 -73.57 26.29 37.65
CA PRO A 751 -72.88 26.76 36.46
C PRO A 751 -71.35 26.67 36.61
N GLU A 752 -70.83 26.88 37.82
CA GLU A 752 -69.40 26.77 38.15
C GLU A 752 -68.80 25.36 37.94
N LEU A 753 -69.63 24.32 38.05
CA LEU A 753 -69.23 22.91 37.91
C LEU A 753 -69.56 22.35 36.54
N ASP A 754 -70.61 22.83 35.90
CA ASP A 754 -71.09 22.29 34.63
C ASP A 754 -70.13 22.61 33.48
N GLU A 755 -69.53 23.81 33.48
CA GLU A 755 -68.49 24.23 32.53
C GLU A 755 -67.15 23.52 32.77
N ARG A 756 -66.89 23.10 34.01
CA ARG A 756 -65.62 22.47 34.38
C ARG A 756 -65.64 20.99 34.01
N GLN A 757 -64.63 20.56 33.27
CA GLN A 757 -64.36 19.14 33.05
C GLN A 757 -63.31 18.68 34.08
N PHE A 758 -63.71 17.79 34.99
CA PHE A 758 -62.82 17.22 36.00
C PHE A 758 -62.02 16.05 35.43
N ILE A 759 -62.69 15.12 34.75
CA ILE A 759 -62.05 13.89 34.24
C ILE A 759 -61.67 14.09 32.75
N GLN A 760 -60.39 13.96 32.42
CA GLN A 760 -59.85 14.15 31.06
C GLN A 760 -59.76 12.83 30.29
N PHE A 761 -59.82 12.83 28.97
CA PHE A 761 -59.81 11.57 28.19
C PHE A 761 -58.41 10.93 28.05
N ASN A 762 -57.33 11.71 28.24
CA ASN A 762 -55.95 11.32 27.88
C ASN A 762 -55.05 10.99 29.09
N TYR A 763 -55.53 10.24 30.08
CA TYR A 763 -54.63 9.79 31.15
C TYR A 763 -53.72 8.63 30.70
N TRP A 764 -54.14 7.84 29.73
CA TRP A 764 -53.38 6.71 29.22
C TRP A 764 -52.45 7.09 28.07
N ASP A 765 -51.14 7.08 28.32
CA ASP A 765 -50.11 7.25 27.30
C ASP A 765 -49.63 5.89 26.78
N GLY A 766 -50.06 5.53 25.56
CA GLY A 766 -49.64 4.29 24.91
C GLY A 766 -48.13 4.21 24.65
N GLY A 767 -47.48 5.34 24.40
CA GLY A 767 -46.02 5.42 24.19
C GLY A 767 -45.22 5.06 25.45
N ARG A 768 -45.82 5.25 26.63
CA ARG A 768 -45.23 4.93 27.93
C ARG A 768 -45.94 3.76 28.63
N LYS A 769 -46.62 2.90 27.87
CA LYS A 769 -47.35 1.72 28.37
C LYS A 769 -48.36 2.05 29.47
N GLY A 770 -48.92 3.26 29.47
CA GLY A 770 -49.93 3.71 30.43
C GLY A 770 -49.42 4.07 31.82
N LEU A 771 -48.11 4.09 32.05
CA LEU A 771 -47.53 4.45 33.36
C LEU A 771 -47.98 5.85 33.79
N LEU A 772 -48.20 6.04 35.09
CA LEU A 772 -48.70 7.28 35.73
C LEU A 772 -50.16 7.66 35.42
N SER A 773 -50.88 6.86 34.62
CA SER A 773 -52.30 7.10 34.31
C SER A 773 -53.18 7.04 35.56
N GLY A 774 -52.88 6.14 36.49
CA GLY A 774 -53.60 5.99 37.76
C GLY A 774 -53.40 7.19 38.68
N GLU A 775 -52.18 7.69 38.83
CA GLU A 775 -51.85 8.86 39.66
C GLU A 775 -52.54 10.13 39.16
N ALA A 776 -52.55 10.34 37.84
CA ALA A 776 -53.20 11.49 37.23
C ALA A 776 -54.72 11.44 37.40
N LEU A 777 -55.34 10.28 37.14
CA LEU A 777 -56.77 10.08 37.35
C LEU A 777 -57.17 10.21 38.83
N PHE A 778 -56.32 9.73 39.74
CA PHE A 778 -56.54 9.84 41.18
C PHE A 778 -56.60 11.30 41.64
N LEU A 779 -55.67 12.13 41.17
CA LEU A 779 -55.62 13.55 41.52
C LEU A 779 -56.88 14.29 41.05
N ASP A 780 -57.33 14.02 39.84
CA ASP A 780 -58.52 14.68 39.30
C ASP A 780 -59.82 14.19 39.95
N LEU A 781 -59.89 12.92 40.35
CA LEU A 781 -60.98 12.42 41.22
C LEU A 781 -60.98 13.10 42.59
N GLN A 782 -59.82 13.30 43.22
CA GLN A 782 -59.71 14.03 44.49
C GLN A 782 -60.12 15.51 44.36
N ARG A 783 -59.77 16.16 43.23
CA ARG A 783 -60.24 17.50 42.89
C ARG A 783 -61.76 17.55 42.69
N MET A 784 -62.32 16.51 42.09
CA MET A 784 -63.76 16.38 41.91
C MET A 784 -64.47 16.17 43.24
N GLU A 785 -63.93 15.33 44.13
CA GLU A 785 -64.46 15.10 45.48
C GLU A 785 -64.42 16.37 46.34
N THR A 786 -63.30 17.09 46.34
CA THR A 786 -63.18 18.36 47.07
C THR A 786 -64.15 19.42 46.53
N ALA A 787 -64.29 19.52 45.20
CA ALA A 787 -65.30 20.38 44.59
C ALA A 787 -66.73 19.96 44.96
N PHE A 788 -67.02 18.65 45.02
CA PHE A 788 -68.31 18.17 45.49
C PHE A 788 -68.60 18.67 46.91
N LEU A 789 -67.65 18.53 47.83
CA LEU A 789 -67.80 18.97 49.22
C LEU A 789 -67.94 20.50 49.35
N GLU A 790 -67.20 21.28 48.55
CA GLU A 790 -67.25 22.75 48.59
C GLU A 790 -68.58 23.32 48.06
N TYR A 791 -69.09 22.73 46.98
CA TYR A 791 -70.26 23.23 46.26
C TYR A 791 -71.58 22.58 46.68
N ASN A 792 -71.52 21.50 47.47
CA ASN A 792 -72.68 20.92 48.15
C ASN A 792 -73.11 21.79 49.34
N LYS A 793 -73.69 22.95 49.01
CA LYS A 793 -74.26 23.92 49.95
C LYS A 793 -75.77 23.67 50.10
N ARG A 794 -76.28 23.92 51.30
CA ARG A 794 -77.73 23.83 51.58
C ARG A 794 -78.51 24.82 50.72
N GLU A 795 -79.59 24.33 50.13
CA GLU A 795 -80.56 25.13 49.36
C GLU A 795 -81.78 25.45 50.23
N TYR A 796 -82.66 26.34 49.77
CA TYR A 796 -83.90 26.61 50.49
C TYR A 796 -84.85 25.43 50.30
N GLU A 797 -85.08 24.68 51.37
CA GLU A 797 -86.04 23.59 51.41
C GLU A 797 -87.43 24.17 51.68
N ILE A 798 -88.33 24.04 50.70
CA ILE A 798 -89.65 24.65 50.74
C ILE A 798 -90.70 23.57 50.51
N VAL A 799 -91.78 23.64 51.28
CA VAL A 799 -92.98 22.83 51.10
C VAL A 799 -94.09 23.75 50.61
N LYS A 800 -94.65 23.46 49.43
CA LYS A 800 -95.85 24.14 48.94
C LYS A 800 -97.01 23.17 48.91
N HIS A 801 -98.08 23.53 49.60
CA HIS A 801 -99.36 22.82 49.58
C HIS A 801 -100.23 23.45 48.51
N ILE A 802 -100.59 22.67 47.50
CA ILE A 802 -101.34 23.14 46.34
C ILE A 802 -102.67 22.41 46.34
N LYS A 803 -103.76 23.15 46.55
CA LYS A 803 -105.10 22.62 46.36
C LYS A 803 -105.34 22.50 44.86
N LEU A 804 -105.47 21.26 44.38
CA LEU A 804 -105.60 20.99 42.95
C LEU A 804 -106.98 21.36 42.41
N ASN A 805 -108.00 21.40 43.28
CA ASN A 805 -109.38 21.76 42.95
C ASN A 805 -109.49 23.13 42.24
N ASP A 806 -108.56 24.05 42.48
CA ASP A 806 -108.58 25.40 41.93
C ASP A 806 -107.83 25.53 40.58
N ILE A 807 -107.11 24.48 40.14
CA ILE A 807 -106.17 24.54 39.00
C ILE A 807 -106.32 23.39 38.00
N TRP A 808 -107.44 22.66 38.03
CA TRP A 808 -107.75 21.65 37.03
C TRP A 808 -107.93 22.29 35.65
N GLU A 809 -107.20 21.79 34.65
CA GLU A 809 -107.29 22.32 33.28
C GLU A 809 -108.34 21.58 32.44
N ASN A 810 -108.53 20.28 32.69
CA ASN A 810 -109.52 19.46 32.00
C ASN A 810 -110.08 18.37 32.92
N GLU A 811 -111.41 18.26 33.00
CA GLU A 811 -112.14 17.25 33.79
C GLU A 811 -112.77 16.21 32.85
N GLU A 812 -111.96 15.32 32.27
CA GLU A 812 -112.44 14.21 31.45
C GLU A 812 -112.52 12.91 32.29
N GLY A 813 -113.65 12.70 32.96
CA GLY A 813 -113.91 11.48 33.73
C GLY A 813 -113.11 11.38 35.03
N ALA A 814 -112.36 10.29 35.22
CA ALA A 814 -111.56 10.03 36.43
C ALA A 814 -110.08 10.44 36.31
N VAL A 815 -109.68 11.08 35.20
CA VAL A 815 -108.32 11.57 34.96
C VAL A 815 -108.33 13.09 34.95
N TYR A 816 -107.39 13.68 35.67
CA TYR A 816 -107.27 15.12 35.78
C TYR A 816 -105.85 15.55 35.40
N LEU A 817 -105.75 16.60 34.60
CA LEU A 817 -104.50 17.24 34.20
C LEU A 817 -104.40 18.60 34.87
N PHE A 818 -103.20 18.90 35.37
CA PHE A 818 -102.91 20.20 35.96
C PHE A 818 -101.46 20.58 35.66
N ASN A 819 -101.26 21.88 35.49
CA ASN A 819 -99.94 22.47 35.32
C ASN A 819 -99.60 23.31 36.54
N LEU A 820 -98.32 23.27 36.93
CA LEU A 820 -97.74 24.12 37.96
C LEU A 820 -96.90 25.20 37.27
N PRO A 821 -97.50 26.36 36.95
CA PRO A 821 -96.80 27.46 36.29
C PRO A 821 -95.83 28.18 37.24
N GLU A 822 -94.86 28.90 36.69
CA GLU A 822 -93.82 29.58 37.48
C GLU A 822 -94.39 30.60 38.49
N TYR A 823 -95.42 31.37 38.10
CA TYR A 823 -96.04 32.39 38.95
C TYR A 823 -96.58 31.82 40.26
N LEU A 824 -96.99 30.54 40.26
CA LEU A 824 -97.54 29.87 41.44
C LEU A 824 -96.48 29.78 42.55
N PHE A 825 -95.20 29.68 42.20
CA PHE A 825 -94.09 29.67 43.15
C PHE A 825 -93.59 31.08 43.47
N ASP A 826 -93.65 32.00 42.52
CA ASP A 826 -93.28 33.41 42.73
C ASP A 826 -94.21 34.15 43.68
N ALA A 827 -95.49 33.75 43.72
CA ALA A 827 -96.47 34.32 44.64
C ALA A 827 -96.08 34.15 46.12
N ASP A 828 -95.45 33.02 46.49
CA ASP A 828 -94.98 32.80 47.86
C ASP A 828 -93.60 33.42 48.07
N TYR A 829 -92.69 33.16 47.12
CA TYR A 829 -91.29 33.53 47.22
C TYR A 829 -90.80 34.09 45.87
N PRO A 830 -91.00 35.39 45.61
CA PRO A 830 -90.56 36.02 44.38
C PRO A 830 -89.04 36.12 44.34
N GLY A 831 -88.45 35.89 43.17
CA GLY A 831 -87.00 35.95 42.97
C GLY A 831 -86.26 34.65 43.27
N HIS A 832 -86.95 33.57 43.65
CA HIS A 832 -86.34 32.25 43.74
C HIS A 832 -86.21 31.61 42.34
N TYR A 833 -85.04 31.06 42.05
CA TYR A 833 -84.77 30.31 40.81
C TYR A 833 -84.23 28.92 41.13
N LEU A 834 -84.02 28.09 40.10
CA LEU A 834 -83.57 26.70 40.22
C LEU A 834 -84.46 25.88 41.18
N ARG A 835 -85.77 25.96 40.98
CA ARG A 835 -86.75 25.24 41.78
C ARG A 835 -86.77 23.77 41.36
N ARG A 836 -86.16 22.90 42.17
CA ARG A 836 -86.03 21.46 41.89
C ARG A 836 -86.87 20.66 42.87
N ILE A 837 -87.72 19.79 42.35
CA ILE A 837 -88.51 18.85 43.13
C ILE A 837 -87.52 17.95 43.89
N LYS A 838 -87.75 17.85 45.20
CA LYS A 838 -87.13 16.85 46.06
C LYS A 838 -88.01 15.64 46.22
N HIS A 839 -89.31 15.87 46.40
CA HIS A 839 -90.32 14.81 46.44
C HIS A 839 -91.72 15.42 46.31
N ALA A 840 -92.71 14.59 45.98
CA ALA A 840 -94.11 14.98 45.93
C ALA A 840 -94.96 14.01 46.74
N ARG A 841 -95.88 14.54 47.55
CA ARG A 841 -96.87 13.74 48.30
C ARG A 841 -98.29 14.20 48.02
N LEU A 842 -99.26 13.32 48.16
CA LEU A 842 -100.66 13.60 47.85
C LEU A 842 -101.59 13.30 49.03
N THR A 843 -102.54 14.20 49.27
CA THR A 843 -103.64 14.04 50.23
C THR A 843 -104.99 14.24 49.52
N VAL A 844 -106.00 13.41 49.80
CA VAL A 844 -107.32 13.43 49.16
C VAL A 844 -108.44 13.44 50.23
N GLY A 845 -109.06 14.61 50.46
CA GLY A 845 -110.24 14.85 51.30
C GLY A 845 -110.00 15.03 52.81
N GLU A 846 -110.82 15.87 53.46
CA GLU A 846 -110.87 16.03 54.94
C GLU A 846 -112.23 15.57 55.47
N GLY A 847 -112.23 14.56 56.35
CA GLY A 847 -113.42 14.10 57.06
C GLY A 847 -113.17 12.73 57.70
N ALA A 848 -113.41 12.62 59.00
CA ALA A 848 -113.28 11.37 59.73
C ALA A 848 -114.47 10.45 59.45
N GLU A 849 -114.43 9.76 58.30
CA GLU A 849 -115.14 8.49 58.09
C GLU A 849 -114.11 7.37 57.89
N ALA A 850 -114.55 6.11 58.02
CA ALA A 850 -113.71 4.90 58.11
C ALA A 850 -112.61 4.81 57.02
N PRO A 851 -111.47 4.14 57.28
CA PRO A 851 -110.34 4.12 56.34
C PRO A 851 -110.69 3.35 55.06
N GLU A 852 -111.09 4.08 54.02
CA GLU A 852 -111.17 3.57 52.65
C GLU A 852 -109.81 3.77 51.94
N ASN A 853 -109.40 2.78 51.14
CA ASN A 853 -108.20 2.88 50.32
C ASN A 853 -108.45 3.84 49.16
N ILE A 854 -107.65 4.90 49.07
CA ILE A 854 -107.69 5.86 47.98
C ILE A 854 -106.54 5.53 47.03
N SER A 855 -106.86 4.71 46.01
CA SER A 855 -105.93 4.40 44.94
C SER A 855 -105.93 5.53 43.91
N CYS A 856 -104.81 6.20 43.72
CA CYS A 856 -104.61 7.12 42.61
C CYS A 856 -103.14 7.13 42.19
N THR A 857 -102.89 7.48 40.93
CA THR A 857 -101.54 7.53 40.36
C THR A 857 -101.22 8.96 39.97
N LEU A 858 -100.10 9.48 40.49
CA LEU A 858 -99.57 10.78 40.13
C LEU A 858 -98.35 10.58 39.23
N THR A 859 -98.38 11.20 38.05
CA THR A 859 -97.35 11.04 37.02
C THR A 859 -96.82 12.40 36.58
N LEU A 860 -95.50 12.55 36.56
CA LEU A 860 -94.83 13.73 36.01
C LEU A 860 -94.63 13.53 34.51
N LEU A 861 -95.28 14.34 33.68
CA LEU A 861 -95.22 14.22 32.22
C LEU A 861 -94.01 14.97 31.64
N SER A 862 -93.78 16.17 32.15
CA SER A 862 -92.64 17.02 31.77
C SER A 862 -92.35 17.99 32.91
N SER A 863 -91.08 18.36 33.04
CA SER A 863 -90.70 19.43 33.96
C SER A 863 -89.73 20.39 33.30
N GLU A 864 -89.77 21.62 33.77
CA GLU A 864 -88.97 22.73 33.33
C GLU A 864 -88.28 23.36 34.54
N LEU A 865 -87.00 23.64 34.40
CA LEU A 865 -86.15 24.19 35.45
C LEU A 865 -85.50 25.49 35.00
N ARG A 866 -85.82 26.61 35.65
CA ARG A 866 -85.04 27.86 35.47
C ARG A 866 -83.66 27.71 36.12
N ARG A 867 -82.62 27.47 35.33
CA ARG A 867 -81.24 27.33 35.77
C ARG A 867 -80.50 28.64 36.02
N SER A 868 -80.93 29.74 35.40
CA SER A 868 -80.27 31.05 35.53
C SER A 868 -81.17 32.11 36.17
N PRO A 869 -80.66 32.96 37.10
CA PRO A 869 -81.42 34.06 37.69
C PRO A 869 -81.45 35.32 36.81
N LEU A 870 -80.83 35.29 35.63
CA LEU A 870 -80.73 36.47 34.76
C LEU A 870 -82.03 36.71 33.98
N LEU A 871 -82.31 37.98 33.69
CA LEU A 871 -83.39 38.40 32.80
C LEU A 871 -82.87 38.44 31.36
N ASP A 872 -83.62 37.93 30.39
CA ASP A 872 -83.29 38.04 28.97
C ASP A 872 -83.92 39.31 28.41
N ASN A 873 -83.09 40.27 27.97
CA ASN A 873 -83.53 41.58 27.49
C ASN A 873 -84.52 42.31 28.44
N GLY A 874 -84.41 42.09 29.75
CA GLY A 874 -85.30 42.65 30.78
C GLY A 874 -86.61 41.88 31.00
N ASN A 875 -86.86 40.81 30.25
CA ASN A 875 -88.07 40.00 30.38
C ASN A 875 -87.91 38.86 31.39
N TYR A 876 -88.90 38.73 32.27
CA TYR A 876 -88.97 37.68 33.28
C TYR A 876 -89.33 36.32 32.68
N GLY A 877 -90.46 36.24 31.96
CA GLY A 877 -90.97 35.00 31.39
C GLY A 877 -90.05 34.37 30.34
N ARG A 878 -90.22 33.06 30.15
CA ARG A 878 -89.55 32.26 29.11
C ARG A 878 -89.81 32.84 27.71
N GLN A 879 -88.77 32.92 26.88
CA GLN A 879 -88.89 33.38 25.50
C GLN A 879 -88.71 32.20 24.53
N GLY A 880 -89.81 31.71 23.94
CA GLY A 880 -89.78 30.62 22.97
C GLY A 880 -89.36 29.26 23.55
N THR A 881 -89.11 28.28 22.66
CA THR A 881 -88.72 26.92 23.06
C THR A 881 -87.24 26.79 23.41
N GLU A 882 -86.36 27.63 22.84
CA GLU A 882 -84.91 27.61 23.11
C GLU A 882 -84.49 28.80 23.98
N ASP A 883 -84.70 28.70 25.30
CA ASP A 883 -84.24 29.69 26.28
C ASP A 883 -83.17 29.06 27.18
N SER A 884 -81.93 29.54 27.06
CA SER A 884 -80.76 29.02 27.83
C SER A 884 -80.90 29.15 29.35
N ARG A 885 -81.84 29.99 29.83
CA ARG A 885 -82.15 30.13 31.25
C ARG A 885 -82.96 28.96 31.78
N PHE A 886 -83.58 28.17 30.90
CA PHE A 886 -84.44 27.06 31.26
C PHE A 886 -83.86 25.73 30.73
N ILE A 887 -84.13 24.65 31.45
CA ILE A 887 -83.84 23.28 31.04
C ILE A 887 -85.14 22.50 31.06
N ASP A 888 -85.50 21.93 29.91
CA ASP A 888 -86.62 21.02 29.81
C ASP A 888 -86.18 19.58 30.06
N TYR A 889 -86.89 18.89 30.95
CA TYR A 889 -86.76 17.47 31.20
C TYR A 889 -87.99 16.75 30.67
N TYR A 890 -87.83 16.11 29.51
CA TYR A 890 -88.80 15.16 28.92
C TYR A 890 -88.47 13.72 29.30
N GLY A 891 -87.94 13.52 30.51
CA GLY A 891 -87.35 12.26 30.97
C GLY A 891 -88.31 11.08 31.01
N PRO A 892 -87.80 9.86 31.30
CA PRO A 892 -88.65 8.66 31.43
C PRO A 892 -89.77 8.96 32.43
N VAL A 893 -91.02 8.75 31.99
CA VAL A 893 -92.23 9.04 32.77
C VAL A 893 -92.10 8.44 34.17
N GLN A 894 -91.87 9.29 35.18
CA GLN A 894 -91.83 8.89 36.58
C GLN A 894 -93.25 8.95 37.14
N SER A 895 -93.60 8.03 38.03
CA SER A 895 -94.92 8.00 38.66
C SER A 895 -94.83 7.51 40.12
N ILE A 896 -95.75 7.98 40.94
CA ILE A 896 -96.01 7.49 42.29
C ILE A 896 -97.49 7.07 42.39
N VAL A 897 -97.78 6.19 43.34
CA VAL A 897 -99.13 5.67 43.59
C VAL A 897 -99.49 5.87 45.06
N THR A 898 -100.73 6.26 45.35
CA THR A 898 -101.26 6.41 46.72
C THR A 898 -101.99 5.16 47.18
N SER A 899 -102.04 4.96 48.50
CA SER A 899 -102.76 3.84 49.14
C SER A 899 -103.55 4.28 50.39
N SER A 900 -103.05 5.26 51.15
CA SER A 900 -103.76 5.85 52.28
C SER A 900 -104.52 7.13 51.89
N GLY A 901 -104.07 7.82 50.84
CA GLY A 901 -104.60 9.12 50.42
C GLY A 901 -104.38 10.24 51.44
N LYS A 902 -103.49 10.04 52.44
CA LYS A 902 -103.12 11.05 53.44
C LYS A 902 -101.60 11.20 53.45
N ASP A 903 -101.10 12.29 52.89
CA ASP A 903 -99.66 12.61 52.76
C ASP A 903 -98.82 11.46 52.16
N ASP A 904 -99.34 10.81 51.11
CA ASP A 904 -98.70 9.65 50.46
C ASP A 904 -97.65 10.07 49.43
N GLY A 905 -96.43 9.56 49.57
CA GLY A 905 -95.30 9.82 48.64
C GLY A 905 -94.96 8.70 47.65
N GLY A 906 -95.68 7.58 47.69
CA GLY A 906 -95.39 6.41 46.83
C GLY A 906 -94.15 5.59 47.22
N LEU A 907 -93.58 5.83 48.40
CA LEU A 907 -92.55 5.00 49.04
C LEU A 907 -93.10 4.43 50.35
N PHE A 908 -92.67 3.22 50.73
CA PHE A 908 -93.06 2.62 52.01
C PHE A 908 -92.49 3.39 53.21
N GLU A 909 -91.23 3.81 53.11
CA GLU A 909 -90.55 4.66 54.08
C GLU A 909 -89.74 5.70 53.30
N LEU A 910 -89.83 6.96 53.72
CA LEU A 910 -89.06 8.05 53.11
C LEU A 910 -87.75 8.21 53.86
N ASP A 911 -86.64 7.77 53.25
CA ASP A 911 -85.29 8.04 53.75
C ASP A 911 -84.61 9.12 52.88
N TRP A 912 -84.32 10.26 53.50
CA TRP A 912 -83.60 11.36 52.86
C TRP A 912 -82.12 11.02 52.55
N LYS A 913 -81.58 9.97 53.19
CA LYS A 913 -80.21 9.49 53.04
C LYS A 913 -80.05 8.31 52.07
N ASP A 914 -81.09 7.89 51.34
CA ASP A 914 -80.97 6.84 50.32
C ASP A 914 -79.84 7.21 49.33
N GLU A 915 -79.03 6.22 48.95
CA GLU A 915 -77.97 6.37 47.97
C GLU A 915 -78.51 6.59 46.54
N ARG A 916 -79.81 6.39 46.33
CA ARG A 916 -80.51 6.62 45.06
C ARG A 916 -81.29 7.94 45.10
N PHE A 917 -81.65 8.42 43.91
CA PHE A 917 -82.55 9.58 43.78
C PHE A 917 -83.99 9.19 44.15
N LEU A 918 -84.69 10.03 44.91
CA LEU A 918 -86.10 9.88 45.24
C LEU A 918 -86.99 10.06 43.99
N PRO A 919 -88.24 9.58 43.99
CA PRO A 919 -89.18 9.85 42.89
C PRO A 919 -89.32 11.36 42.65
N PHE A 920 -89.18 11.76 41.39
CA PHE A 920 -89.18 13.15 40.91
C PHE A 920 -87.99 14.01 41.36
N GLU A 921 -87.01 13.44 42.07
CA GLU A 921 -85.88 14.22 42.58
C GLU A 921 -85.02 14.78 41.44
N GLY A 922 -84.81 16.10 41.48
CA GLY A 922 -84.02 16.83 40.49
C GLY A 922 -84.84 17.35 39.29
N ALA A 923 -86.11 16.95 39.16
CA ALA A 923 -87.02 17.51 38.17
C ALA A 923 -87.37 18.97 38.48
N GLY A 924 -87.73 19.76 37.47
CA GLY A 924 -88.14 21.16 37.65
C GLY A 924 -89.49 21.30 38.35
N ALA A 925 -89.66 22.30 39.22
CA ALA A 925 -90.93 22.56 39.89
C ALA A 925 -92.00 23.08 38.92
N ILE A 926 -91.60 23.78 37.86
CA ILE A 926 -92.50 24.13 36.75
C ILE A 926 -92.76 22.84 36.00
N SER A 927 -94.00 22.36 36.03
CA SER A 927 -94.24 20.97 35.64
C SER A 927 -95.67 20.69 35.25
N SER A 928 -95.83 19.71 34.36
CA SER A 928 -97.12 19.20 33.91
C SER A 928 -97.36 17.83 34.50
N TRP A 929 -98.48 17.67 35.18
CA TRP A 929 -98.81 16.45 35.92
C TRP A 929 -100.11 15.84 35.43
N ARG A 930 -100.19 14.52 35.58
CA ARG A 930 -101.40 13.74 35.42
C ARG A 930 -101.72 13.02 36.72
N ILE A 931 -102.94 13.19 37.20
CA ILE A 931 -103.49 12.36 38.26
C ILE A 931 -104.64 11.51 37.69
N SER A 932 -104.63 10.22 38.00
CA SER A 932 -105.68 9.30 37.59
C SER A 932 -106.29 8.59 38.79
N PHE A 933 -107.61 8.69 38.92
CA PHE A 933 -108.43 7.95 39.88
C PHE A 933 -109.14 6.78 39.18
N PRO A 934 -109.61 5.77 39.95
CA PRO A 934 -110.53 4.75 39.47
C PRO A 934 -111.88 5.37 39.09
N GLU A 935 -112.54 4.83 38.06
CA GLU A 935 -113.85 5.34 37.58
C GLU A 935 -114.96 5.34 38.66
N SER A 936 -114.85 4.50 39.68
CA SER A 936 -115.80 4.42 40.79
C SER A 936 -115.65 5.53 41.84
N PHE A 937 -114.58 6.32 41.78
CA PHE A 937 -114.28 7.34 42.78
C PHE A 937 -114.84 8.71 42.38
N SER A 938 -115.61 9.34 43.27
CA SER A 938 -116.16 10.68 43.06
C SER A 938 -115.56 11.70 44.02
N LEU A 939 -115.18 12.87 43.51
CA LEU A 939 -114.59 13.98 44.26
C LEU A 939 -115.61 14.85 45.00
N ASN A 940 -116.91 14.56 44.95
CA ASN A 940 -117.98 15.43 45.49
C ASN A 940 -117.71 15.91 46.93
N GLY A 941 -117.21 17.15 47.06
CA GLY A 941 -116.88 17.82 48.32
C GLY A 941 -115.53 17.47 48.94
N LYS A 942 -114.64 16.69 48.28
CA LYS A 942 -113.30 16.33 48.77
C LYS A 942 -112.21 17.19 48.11
N ASP A 943 -111.35 17.81 48.92
CA ASP A 943 -110.19 18.59 48.45
C ASP A 943 -109.00 17.66 48.13
N VAL A 944 -108.39 17.79 46.95
CA VAL A 944 -107.10 17.15 46.65
C VAL A 944 -105.97 18.13 46.87
N VAL A 945 -104.99 17.76 47.68
CA VAL A 945 -103.83 18.59 48.02
C VAL A 945 -102.55 17.89 47.59
N LEU A 946 -101.79 18.54 46.71
CA LEU A 946 -100.42 18.16 46.38
C LEU A 946 -99.47 18.87 47.34
N HIS A 947 -98.68 18.09 48.08
CA HIS A 947 -97.61 18.55 48.94
C HIS A 947 -96.31 18.45 48.15
N LEU A 948 -95.89 19.54 47.53
CA LEU A 948 -94.66 19.58 46.72
C LEU A 948 -93.48 20.03 47.59
N TYR A 949 -92.53 19.13 47.80
CA TYR A 949 -91.26 19.41 48.45
C TYR A 949 -90.26 19.76 47.37
N TYR A 950 -89.75 20.98 47.39
CA TYR A 950 -88.78 21.43 46.41
C TYR A 950 -87.68 22.24 47.08
N THR A 951 -86.57 22.34 46.37
CA THR A 951 -85.41 23.16 46.74
C THR A 951 -85.31 24.33 45.78
N ALA A 952 -84.91 25.50 46.28
CA ALA A 952 -84.73 26.69 45.47
C ALA A 952 -83.50 27.49 45.90
N ARG A 953 -83.08 28.44 45.04
CA ARG A 953 -81.97 29.37 45.29
C ARG A 953 -82.43 30.82 45.17
N GLU A 954 -81.81 31.72 45.92
CA GLU A 954 -82.05 33.16 45.85
C GLU A 954 -81.45 33.77 44.58
N GLY A 955 -82.28 34.38 43.73
CA GLY A 955 -81.87 35.03 42.47
C GLY A 955 -81.55 36.52 42.59
N GLY A 956 -81.71 37.10 43.79
CA GLY A 956 -81.41 38.50 44.08
C GLY A 956 -82.55 39.46 43.75
N GLU A 957 -82.41 40.71 44.20
CA GLU A 957 -83.51 41.71 44.14
C GLU A 957 -83.96 42.02 42.70
N VAL A 958 -83.07 41.94 41.70
CA VAL A 958 -83.44 42.17 40.29
C VAL A 958 -84.45 41.13 39.79
N LEU A 959 -84.21 39.84 40.07
CA LEU A 959 -85.12 38.78 39.68
C LEU A 959 -86.44 38.86 40.47
N LYS A 960 -86.35 39.25 41.74
CA LYS A 960 -87.48 39.40 42.66
C LYS A 960 -88.42 40.54 42.27
N ASP A 961 -87.89 41.69 41.87
CA ASP A 961 -88.70 42.81 41.40
C ASP A 961 -89.36 42.48 40.06
N ALA A 962 -88.63 41.81 39.16
CA ALA A 962 -89.19 41.34 37.89
C ALA A 962 -90.30 40.31 38.09
N ALA A 963 -90.14 39.37 39.03
CA ALA A 963 -91.14 38.36 39.38
C ALA A 963 -92.39 38.95 40.05
N ARG A 964 -92.27 40.10 40.74
CA ARG A 964 -93.43 40.82 41.33
C ARG A 964 -94.19 41.68 40.32
N GLY A 965 -93.50 42.12 39.26
CA GLY A 965 -94.06 42.94 38.20
C GLY A 965 -94.68 42.15 37.04
N SER A 966 -94.35 40.86 36.94
CA SER A 966 -94.96 39.86 36.04
C SER A 966 -96.18 39.20 36.68
#